data_AF-A0A1I7S0G5-F1
#
_entry.id   AF-A0A1I7S0G5-F1
#
_cell.length_a   1.000
_cell.length_b   1.000
_cell.length_c   1.000
_cell.angle_alpha   90.00
_cell.angle_beta   90.00
_cell.angle_gamma   90.00
#
_symmetry.space_group_name_H-M   'P 1'
#
loop_
_entity.id
_entity.type
_entity.pdbx_description
1 polymer ?
#
loop_
_entity_poly.entity_id
_entity_poly.type
_entity_poly.pdbx_seq_one_letter_code
_entity_poly.pdbx_strand_id
1 'polypeptide(L)'
;MRQLFVPLFFCAILVDGHFRFNKLRRIVKDNTQLLKQKLTSPRLADIPSDQWFIQKLDHFNESVTDTWRQRFWVNEEFYEAGGPELLNIGGEGPEDPYGICYTDLPIVQWAKKLKARLWNLEHRFYGESRPTPNQSVENLKYLTSQQALADLADFIDAQNANKTIQNPRWVVFGGSYPGALALWFRDKYPTHAIGAVGSSAPIDIQMDFYGYLRVCQDAYRNQSPKCAENIGKAFDQLHRLMDFAKGRSRLEAALHITPELEKQNLTFTDLQNLYANVFEMFQGAVQYSRVNAGRYATGYSVPDVCKIMEEPVFSPVTHLIKVHKYLFDSDVFPDDYQRDIVDILKDEEFGEDSSMRSWIWQTCNEFGYFQSTAFEKNIFGVGTPADYYYNMCSDVYGKEFNVDYIKAAVQRTIDHYGRAEDYKGTNVVIPNGSIDPWHALGTYVNDTAKNQYSYLIEGSAHCADMCPPGENDVPGLTHIRKVILEKLQEWTKVENNNDDDSNRTIKKKVEAEEKKEEKAEQKPVEHEPGRVCFGCGGQRKPLIRNGEFNLMSGNEKFRGGRLIGRPMLLGQDEDILFGLDKETPNISEFQQILDHFETDESKVKNFTQYFYINEEHYKPGGPQFLFIGGEDRLGTKFLFSENIPLVQYAKETNAVIYGLEHRYYGDSVPVEDFSVKNLVYLTSQQALADIKYFIESINVEKKYTDPKWITFGGSYAGALSAWFRQKYPEVTVGTVGSSGPVEAKVDFFEYDQVVQDALKDCKGNIKKGIDQLQHLSTTIEGRKIINDKLVPCSPADRFDVETVDPFDEMEFFSDLVGRFMGRIQYSTHGPHGTIYQICKIWNDNTTDAFYKFRESGRHCYSTDFDANIRQLSDISADANDATYRLWFWQTCNEFGYYQSTDIGYNTFGSGVPVNYYIEWCRRAYDPSFTRDKIEANIKKTQEFYGGARGYKATRHIHVQGSVDPWHALGFYMKDGEDHGRDVSVHLVEGTSHCYDMYPPSEFDPKGLTEARTAILNKIREWVAYGGSDEKKDDIHDF
;
A
#
# COMPACT_ATOMS: atom_id res chain seq x y z
N MET A 1 22.53 28.82 35.83
CA MET A 1 21.46 29.77 36.23
C MET A 1 21.02 30.65 35.04
N ARG A 2 20.82 30.05 33.86
CA ARG A 2 20.33 30.68 32.62
C ARG A 2 19.58 29.62 31.81
N GLN A 3 18.40 29.25 32.26
CA GLN A 3 17.38 28.50 31.53
C GLN A 3 16.10 28.86 32.25
N LEU A 4 15.20 29.60 31.58
CA LEU A 4 13.81 29.81 31.99
C LEU A 4 13.15 30.80 30.99
N PHE A 5 11.96 30.40 30.53
CA PHE A 5 10.89 31.14 29.83
C PHE A 5 10.96 31.32 28.30
N VAL A 6 10.16 30.50 27.59
CA VAL A 6 9.60 30.73 26.25
C VAL A 6 8.14 30.19 26.22
N PRO A 7 7.09 31.03 26.09
CA PRO A 7 5.69 30.63 25.92
C PRO A 7 5.19 30.81 24.45
N LEU A 8 4.11 30.12 24.08
CA LEU A 8 3.45 29.97 22.75
C LEU A 8 3.99 28.85 21.83
N PHE A 9 3.99 27.61 22.32
CA PHE A 9 4.53 26.47 21.57
C PHE A 9 3.61 25.24 21.45
N PHE A 10 2.48 25.14 22.15
CA PHE A 10 1.87 23.80 22.34
C PHE A 10 0.91 23.26 21.28
N CYS A 11 0.03 24.06 20.65
CA CYS A 11 -0.65 23.58 19.44
C CYS A 11 0.27 23.62 18.20
N ALA A 12 1.57 23.94 18.35
CA ALA A 12 2.58 23.77 17.32
C ALA A 12 3.48 22.54 17.58
N ILE A 13 3.72 22.14 18.84
CA ILE A 13 4.54 20.97 19.20
C ILE A 13 3.76 19.66 19.21
N LEU A 14 2.47 19.66 19.55
CA LEU A 14 1.56 18.51 19.27
C LEU A 14 1.36 18.26 17.75
N VAL A 15 2.06 19.05 16.94
CA VAL A 15 1.77 19.45 15.57
C VAL A 15 3.09 19.60 14.76
N ASP A 16 4.27 19.26 15.30
CA ASP A 16 5.54 19.39 14.53
C ASP A 16 6.40 18.14 14.67
N GLY A 17 5.81 16.96 14.42
CA GLY A 17 6.53 15.70 14.30
C GLY A 17 7.25 15.49 12.95
N HIS A 18 7.11 16.40 11.98
CA HIS A 18 7.57 16.18 10.59
C HIS A 18 8.27 17.35 9.87
N PHE A 19 8.77 18.38 10.57
CA PHE A 19 9.54 19.45 9.91
C PHE A 19 11.03 19.46 10.28
N ARG A 20 11.93 19.22 9.29
CA ARG A 20 13.33 19.73 9.28
C ARG A 20 13.50 20.72 8.11
N PHE A 21 14.38 21.74 8.02
CA PHE A 21 15.64 22.10 8.69
C PHE A 21 15.96 23.61 8.82
N ASN A 22 16.85 23.88 9.79
CA ASN A 22 17.95 24.86 9.89
C ASN A 22 17.77 26.38 9.84
N LYS A 23 16.68 26.97 9.31
CA LYS A 23 16.50 28.44 9.39
C LYS A 23 15.30 28.91 10.20
N LEU A 24 14.28 28.07 10.36
CA LEU A 24 13.28 28.28 11.41
C LEU A 24 13.93 28.28 12.80
N ARG A 25 15.07 27.61 13.00
CA ARG A 25 15.90 27.68 14.22
C ARG A 25 16.34 29.10 14.58
N ARG A 26 16.52 29.99 13.58
CA ARG A 26 16.93 31.38 13.78
C ARG A 26 15.73 32.32 13.91
N ILE A 27 14.66 32.07 13.16
CA ILE A 27 13.40 32.82 13.25
C ILE A 27 12.64 32.50 14.54
N VAL A 28 12.66 31.26 15.02
CA VAL A 28 12.19 30.88 16.35
C VAL A 28 13.00 31.60 17.42
N LYS A 29 14.34 31.65 17.31
CA LYS A 29 15.22 32.41 18.23
C LYS A 29 15.01 33.95 18.16
N ASP A 30 14.82 34.52 16.98
CA ASP A 30 14.67 35.96 16.76
C ASP A 30 13.24 36.43 17.10
N ASN A 31 12.21 35.60 16.84
CA ASN A 31 10.84 35.80 17.34
C ASN A 31 10.78 35.64 18.86
N THR A 32 11.60 34.75 19.45
CA THR A 32 11.75 34.67 20.91
C THR A 32 12.22 36.01 21.48
N GLN A 33 13.03 36.78 20.76
CA GLN A 33 13.52 38.09 21.19
C GLN A 33 12.49 39.22 20.99
N LEU A 34 11.72 39.19 19.89
CA LEU A 34 10.67 40.18 19.62
C LEU A 34 9.37 39.95 20.43
N LEU A 35 8.97 38.70 20.70
CA LEU A 35 7.78 38.37 21.53
C LEU A 35 8.03 38.53 23.03
N LYS A 36 9.29 38.39 23.49
CA LYS A 36 9.71 38.80 24.85
C LYS A 36 9.37 40.26 25.15
N GLN A 37 9.22 41.12 24.13
CA GLN A 37 8.84 42.53 24.29
C GLN A 37 7.33 42.80 24.22
N LYS A 38 6.48 41.85 23.80
CA LYS A 38 5.03 42.08 23.60
C LYS A 38 4.08 41.31 24.52
N LEU A 39 4.55 40.34 25.32
CA LEU A 39 3.73 39.57 26.26
C LEU A 39 3.62 40.19 27.66
N THR A 40 3.41 41.50 27.74
CA THR A 40 3.02 42.16 28.99
C THR A 40 1.50 42.26 29.08
N SER A 41 0.84 41.20 29.55
CA SER A 41 -0.47 41.25 30.22
C SER A 41 -0.66 40.02 31.12
N PRO A 42 -1.30 40.12 32.30
CA PRO A 42 -0.92 39.34 33.48
C PRO A 42 -1.82 38.12 33.75
N ARG A 43 -1.30 36.87 33.62
CA ARG A 43 -1.80 35.63 34.29
C ARG A 43 -0.72 34.53 34.38
N LEU A 44 0.52 34.87 34.73
CA LEU A 44 1.66 33.94 34.73
C LEU A 44 2.10 33.48 36.13
N ALA A 45 1.19 33.47 37.12
CA ALA A 45 1.58 33.32 38.52
C ALA A 45 1.71 31.87 39.03
N ASP A 46 1.12 30.85 38.41
CA ASP A 46 1.15 29.47 38.96
C ASP A 46 1.33 28.39 37.86
N ILE A 47 2.50 28.34 37.20
CA ILE A 47 2.87 27.17 36.38
C ILE A 47 3.40 26.07 37.32
N PRO A 48 2.81 24.86 37.34
CA PRO A 48 3.30 23.78 38.20
C PRO A 48 4.72 23.37 37.80
N SER A 49 5.55 23.05 38.79
CA SER A 49 6.86 22.45 38.54
C SER A 49 6.71 21.05 37.98
N ASP A 50 7.67 20.62 37.16
CA ASP A 50 7.77 19.23 36.74
C ASP A 50 7.97 18.31 37.94
N GLN A 51 7.36 17.13 37.86
CA GLN A 51 7.50 16.03 38.80
C GLN A 51 8.03 14.80 38.07
N TRP A 52 8.46 13.82 38.85
CA TRP A 52 9.15 12.65 38.34
C TRP A 52 8.64 11.39 39.00
N PHE A 53 8.28 10.42 38.18
CA PHE A 53 7.85 9.08 38.57
C PHE A 53 8.96 8.07 38.27
N ILE A 54 9.16 7.09 39.14
CA ILE A 54 10.12 5.99 38.89
C ILE A 54 9.40 4.93 38.08
N GLN A 55 9.83 4.76 36.84
CA GLN A 55 9.24 3.89 35.84
C GLN A 55 10.15 2.67 35.59
N LYS A 56 9.57 1.53 35.22
CA LYS A 56 10.32 0.35 34.75
C LYS A 56 10.89 0.60 33.36
N LEU A 57 12.11 0.13 33.10
CA LEU A 57 12.69 0.23 31.76
C LEU A 57 11.93 -0.66 30.76
N ASP A 58 11.68 -1.91 31.15
CA ASP A 58 11.03 -2.93 30.32
C ASP A 58 9.87 -3.58 31.08
N HIS A 59 8.65 -3.40 30.57
CA HIS A 59 7.43 -3.97 31.16
C HIS A 59 7.19 -5.43 30.78
N PHE A 60 7.88 -5.93 29.76
CA PHE A 60 7.60 -7.23 29.15
C PHE A 60 8.74 -8.24 29.34
N ASN A 61 9.79 -7.86 30.06
CA ASN A 61 10.89 -8.73 30.45
C ASN A 61 11.24 -8.57 31.93
N GLU A 62 10.71 -9.47 32.77
CA GLU A 62 10.92 -9.46 34.23
C GLU A 62 12.39 -9.61 34.66
N SER A 63 13.28 -10.09 33.77
CA SER A 63 14.71 -10.18 34.06
C SER A 63 15.41 -8.81 34.04
N VAL A 64 14.82 -7.83 33.37
CA VAL A 64 15.30 -6.44 33.35
C VAL A 64 14.66 -5.71 34.53
N THR A 65 15.47 -5.40 35.54
CA THR A 65 15.00 -4.73 36.77
C THR A 65 15.35 -3.24 36.83
N ASP A 66 15.98 -2.74 35.77
CA ASP A 66 16.36 -1.34 35.65
C ASP A 66 15.12 -0.43 35.66
N THR A 67 15.30 0.74 36.28
CA THR A 67 14.26 1.77 36.39
C THR A 67 14.82 3.11 35.95
N TRP A 68 13.93 3.99 35.50
CA TRP A 68 14.27 5.33 35.05
C TRP A 68 13.25 6.34 35.58
N ARG A 69 13.48 7.63 35.33
CA ARG A 69 12.59 8.70 35.80
C ARG A 69 11.77 9.24 34.64
N GLN A 70 10.45 9.08 34.71
CA GLN A 70 9.50 9.63 33.76
C GLN A 70 8.97 10.98 34.26
N ARG A 71 9.03 12.00 33.41
CA ARG A 71 8.63 13.37 33.73
C ARG A 71 7.12 13.56 33.57
N PHE A 72 6.50 14.31 34.47
CA PHE A 72 5.07 14.66 34.39
C PHE A 72 4.76 16.00 35.08
N TRP A 73 3.55 16.52 34.86
CA TRP A 73 2.99 17.66 35.56
C TRP A 73 1.60 17.34 36.08
N VAL A 74 1.21 18.03 37.15
CA VAL A 74 -0.14 18.00 37.71
C VAL A 74 -0.63 19.42 37.93
N ASN A 75 -1.86 19.71 37.51
CA ASN A 75 -2.55 20.95 37.81
C ASN A 75 -3.80 20.64 38.63
N GLU A 76 -3.83 21.16 39.86
CA GLU A 76 -4.92 20.98 40.82
C GLU A 76 -5.77 22.24 41.01
N GLU A 77 -5.57 23.30 40.20
CA GLU A 77 -6.26 24.60 40.34
C GLU A 77 -7.79 24.47 40.44
N PHE A 78 -8.36 23.52 39.68
CA PHE A 78 -9.81 23.29 39.62
C PHE A 78 -10.28 22.02 40.32
N TYR A 79 -9.38 21.28 40.94
CA TYR A 79 -9.69 19.98 41.54
C TYR A 79 -10.49 20.14 42.83
N GLU A 80 -11.58 19.38 42.96
CA GLU A 80 -12.29 19.18 44.23
C GLU A 80 -12.21 17.70 44.62
N ALA A 81 -12.16 17.41 45.92
CA ALA A 81 -12.02 16.04 46.42
C ALA A 81 -13.10 15.11 45.85
N GLY A 82 -12.67 14.01 45.23
CA GLY A 82 -13.56 13.05 44.55
C GLY A 82 -13.86 13.39 43.08
N GLY A 83 -13.34 14.50 42.55
CA GLY A 83 -13.34 14.82 41.12
C GLY A 83 -12.61 13.77 40.27
N PRO A 84 -12.89 13.70 38.96
CA PRO A 84 -12.18 12.78 38.06
C PRO A 84 -10.75 13.24 37.77
N GLU A 85 -9.97 12.35 37.17
CA GLU A 85 -8.57 12.58 36.79
C GLU A 85 -8.51 12.62 35.25
N LEU A 86 -8.09 13.73 34.65
CA LEU A 86 -7.93 13.84 33.20
C LEU A 86 -6.43 13.82 32.85
N LEU A 87 -6.01 12.82 32.10
CA LEU A 87 -4.62 12.62 31.71
C LEU A 87 -4.42 12.98 30.24
N ASN A 88 -3.67 14.05 29.99
CA ASN A 88 -3.11 14.33 28.68
C ASN A 88 -1.86 13.46 28.47
N ILE A 89 -1.86 12.64 27.42
CA ILE A 89 -0.74 11.77 27.05
C ILE A 89 0.23 12.60 26.19
N GLY A 90 1.50 12.65 26.58
CA GLY A 90 2.54 13.25 25.77
C GLY A 90 2.92 12.39 24.57
N GLY A 91 3.35 13.05 23.49
CA GLY A 91 3.61 12.42 22.19
C GLY A 91 5.07 12.39 21.78
N GLU A 92 5.25 12.52 20.47
CA GLU A 92 6.50 12.48 19.71
C GLU A 92 7.37 13.75 19.85
N GLY A 93 7.37 14.36 21.03
CA GLY A 93 8.10 15.59 21.31
C GLY A 93 8.26 15.88 22.81
N PRO A 94 9.09 16.88 23.18
CA PRO A 94 9.22 17.30 24.55
C PRO A 94 7.90 17.84 25.08
N GLU A 95 7.50 17.37 26.26
CA GLU A 95 6.27 17.77 26.94
C GLU A 95 6.50 19.01 27.81
N ASP A 96 5.44 19.79 28.03
CA ASP A 96 5.49 20.99 28.87
C ASP A 96 4.15 21.26 29.60
N PRO A 97 4.11 22.10 30.66
CA PRO A 97 2.90 22.27 31.47
C PRO A 97 1.75 23.00 30.77
N TYR A 98 1.93 23.59 29.59
CA TYR A 98 0.92 24.39 28.90
C TYR A 98 -0.35 23.60 28.63
N GLY A 99 -0.23 22.33 28.21
CA GLY A 99 -1.35 21.44 27.87
C GLY A 99 -2.39 21.30 29.00
N ILE A 100 -2.00 21.61 30.23
CA ILE A 100 -2.87 21.54 31.41
C ILE A 100 -3.01 22.89 32.16
N CYS A 101 -2.37 23.97 31.70
CA CYS A 101 -2.36 25.26 32.40
C CYS A 101 -2.95 26.42 31.59
N TYR A 102 -3.00 26.32 30.26
CA TYR A 102 -3.55 27.41 29.46
C TYR A 102 -5.07 27.42 29.54
N THR A 103 -5.63 28.41 30.22
CA THR A 103 -7.05 28.43 30.57
C THR A 103 -7.97 28.31 29.36
N ASP A 104 -7.58 28.80 28.19
CA ASP A 104 -8.47 28.76 27.02
C ASP A 104 -8.48 27.39 26.31
N LEU A 105 -7.62 26.44 26.72
CA LEU A 105 -7.66 25.07 26.19
C LEU A 105 -8.96 24.36 26.61
N PRO A 106 -9.60 23.62 25.70
CA PRO A 106 -10.79 22.82 25.99
C PRO A 106 -10.62 21.89 27.19
N ILE A 107 -9.52 21.15 27.29
CA ILE A 107 -9.27 20.22 28.42
C ILE A 107 -9.23 20.93 29.78
N VAL A 108 -8.67 22.14 29.83
CA VAL A 108 -8.61 22.94 31.06
C VAL A 108 -10.00 23.48 31.42
N GLN A 109 -10.77 23.92 30.42
CA GLN A 109 -12.16 24.33 30.60
C GLN A 109 -13.06 23.16 31.04
N TRP A 110 -12.84 21.96 30.52
CA TRP A 110 -13.56 20.75 30.94
C TRP A 110 -13.19 20.36 32.36
N ALA A 111 -11.90 20.39 32.73
CA ALA A 111 -11.47 20.15 34.11
C ALA A 111 -12.14 21.12 35.09
N LYS A 112 -12.22 22.41 34.75
CA LYS A 112 -12.95 23.41 35.54
C LYS A 112 -14.42 23.07 35.76
N LYS A 113 -15.10 22.55 34.73
CA LYS A 113 -16.52 22.16 34.81
C LYS A 113 -16.72 20.86 35.59
N LEU A 114 -15.79 19.91 35.44
CA LEU A 114 -15.85 18.58 36.05
C LEU A 114 -15.24 18.52 37.44
N LYS A 115 -14.63 19.62 37.91
CA LYS A 115 -13.83 19.69 39.14
C LYS A 115 -12.68 18.68 39.13
N ALA A 116 -12.10 18.49 37.96
CA ALA A 116 -11.12 17.45 37.69
C ALA A 116 -9.70 17.91 37.99
N ARG A 117 -8.85 16.95 38.30
CA ARG A 117 -7.39 17.15 38.30
C ARG A 117 -6.87 16.93 36.90
N LEU A 118 -5.90 17.73 36.49
CA LEU A 118 -5.24 17.58 35.20
C LEU A 118 -3.85 16.98 35.38
N TRP A 119 -3.51 16.03 34.53
CA TRP A 119 -2.21 15.39 34.47
C TRP A 119 -1.65 15.51 33.07
N ASN A 120 -0.34 15.67 32.98
CA ASN A 120 0.37 15.67 31.71
C ASN A 120 1.61 14.80 31.85
N LEU A 121 1.68 13.69 31.11
CA LEU A 121 2.74 12.69 31.27
C LEU A 121 3.61 12.64 30.02
N GLU A 122 4.91 12.89 30.17
CA GLU A 122 5.85 12.87 29.06
C GLU A 122 6.16 11.43 28.61
N HIS A 123 6.16 11.23 27.29
CA HIS A 123 6.44 9.95 26.66
C HIS A 123 7.90 9.51 26.88
N ARG A 124 8.14 8.20 27.00
CA ARG A 124 9.51 7.63 27.03
C ARG A 124 10.31 8.03 25.78
N PHE A 125 11.60 8.32 25.94
CA PHE A 125 12.53 8.77 24.89
C PHE A 125 12.26 10.15 24.26
N TYR A 126 11.31 10.91 24.78
CA TYR A 126 11.04 12.27 24.33
C TYR A 126 11.31 13.27 25.47
N GLY A 127 11.79 14.46 25.10
CA GLY A 127 12.12 15.52 26.06
C GLY A 127 13.17 15.12 27.10
N GLU A 128 12.79 15.17 28.37
CA GLU A 128 13.67 14.82 29.50
C GLU A 128 13.34 13.44 30.11
N SER A 129 12.28 12.78 29.65
CA SER A 129 11.97 11.38 29.91
C SER A 129 12.90 10.45 29.13
N ARG A 130 14.09 10.21 29.67
CA ARG A 130 15.19 9.47 29.03
C ARG A 130 15.46 8.16 29.76
N PRO A 131 14.93 7.01 29.28
CA PRO A 131 15.08 5.72 29.96
C PRO A 131 16.49 5.15 29.92
N THR A 132 17.28 5.56 28.92
CA THR A 132 18.62 5.07 28.63
C THR A 132 19.62 6.23 28.57
N PRO A 133 20.94 5.97 28.58
CA PRO A 133 21.94 7.03 28.47
C PRO A 133 21.90 7.77 27.12
N ASN A 134 21.58 7.06 26.04
CA ASN A 134 21.48 7.60 24.68
C ASN A 134 20.44 6.81 23.86
N GLN A 135 20.26 7.19 22.60
CA GLN A 135 19.33 6.63 21.62
C GLN A 135 20.04 5.70 20.62
N SER A 136 21.05 4.94 21.05
CA SER A 136 21.60 3.87 20.21
C SER A 136 20.52 2.84 19.85
N VAL A 137 20.71 2.07 18.77
CA VAL A 137 19.76 1.01 18.37
C VAL A 137 19.49 0.01 19.51
N GLU A 138 20.53 -0.35 20.28
CA GLU A 138 20.39 -1.24 21.44
C GLU A 138 19.48 -0.66 22.53
N ASN A 139 19.46 0.67 22.66
CA ASN A 139 18.63 1.39 23.63
C ASN A 139 17.22 1.67 23.09
N LEU A 140 17.09 1.99 21.80
CA LEU A 140 15.82 2.29 21.15
C LEU A 140 14.87 1.08 21.07
N LYS A 141 15.35 -0.15 21.29
CA LYS A 141 14.47 -1.33 21.45
C LYS A 141 13.41 -1.16 22.56
N TYR A 142 13.65 -0.29 23.55
CA TYR A 142 12.68 0.03 24.61
C TYR A 142 11.69 1.14 24.21
N LEU A 143 11.87 1.77 23.04
CA LEU A 143 10.93 2.72 22.45
C LEU A 143 9.94 1.95 21.57
N THR A 144 8.83 1.53 22.17
CA THR A 144 7.69 0.95 21.47
C THR A 144 6.39 1.51 22.03
N SER A 145 5.34 1.51 21.20
CA SER A 145 3.98 1.86 21.60
C SER A 145 3.48 1.00 22.77
N GLN A 146 3.78 -0.30 22.77
CA GLN A 146 3.37 -1.21 23.86
C GLN A 146 4.01 -0.83 25.19
N GLN A 147 5.29 -0.49 25.17
CA GLN A 147 6.01 -0.05 26.36
C GLN A 147 5.48 1.30 26.87
N ALA A 148 5.15 2.22 25.96
CA ALA A 148 4.53 3.49 26.31
C ALA A 148 3.13 3.30 26.93
N LEU A 149 2.29 2.41 26.40
CA LEU A 149 1.00 2.08 27.00
C LEU A 149 1.15 1.46 28.39
N ALA A 150 2.15 0.60 28.58
CA ALA A 150 2.46 0.04 29.89
C ALA A 150 2.98 1.10 30.88
N ASP A 151 3.70 2.13 30.40
CA ASP A 151 4.08 3.27 31.23
C ASP A 151 2.85 4.02 31.76
N LEU A 152 1.85 4.24 30.91
CA LEU A 152 0.59 4.89 31.30
C LEU A 152 -0.11 4.09 32.42
N ALA A 153 -0.15 2.76 32.30
CA ALA A 153 -0.76 1.89 33.29
C ALA A 153 -0.01 1.95 34.64
N ASP A 154 1.31 1.78 34.62
CA ASP A 154 2.14 1.80 35.84
C ASP A 154 2.11 3.17 36.53
N PHE A 155 2.08 4.26 35.73
CA PHE A 155 1.89 5.61 36.26
C PHE A 155 0.54 5.77 36.96
N ILE A 156 -0.57 5.37 36.33
CA ILE A 156 -1.91 5.45 36.92
C ILE A 156 -1.99 4.65 38.23
N ASP A 157 -1.45 3.43 38.24
CA ASP A 157 -1.42 2.58 39.42
C ASP A 157 -0.61 3.21 40.57
N ALA A 158 0.55 3.79 40.26
CA ALA A 158 1.37 4.47 41.24
C ALA A 158 0.68 5.71 41.83
N GLN A 159 0.01 6.52 41.00
CA GLN A 159 -0.73 7.68 41.49
C GLN A 159 -1.93 7.27 42.36
N ASN A 160 -2.64 6.21 41.98
CA ASN A 160 -3.74 5.65 42.78
C ASN A 160 -3.23 5.10 44.12
N ALA A 161 -2.07 4.44 44.14
CA ALA A 161 -1.47 3.85 45.34
C ALA A 161 -0.99 4.88 46.37
N ASN A 162 -0.67 6.11 45.94
CA ASN A 162 -0.20 7.20 46.81
C ASN A 162 -1.30 7.78 47.74
N LYS A 163 -2.51 7.18 47.75
CA LYS A 163 -3.66 7.52 48.62
C LYS A 163 -4.22 8.95 48.49
N THR A 164 -3.77 9.73 47.50
CA THR A 164 -4.29 11.07 47.19
C THR A 164 -5.52 11.04 46.29
N ILE A 165 -5.76 9.93 45.58
CA ILE A 165 -6.91 9.74 44.69
C ILE A 165 -7.90 8.77 45.37
N GLN A 166 -9.13 9.24 45.59
CA GLN A 166 -10.22 8.44 46.14
C GLN A 166 -11.23 8.14 45.04
N ASN A 167 -11.60 6.87 44.86
CA ASN A 167 -12.49 6.41 43.77
C ASN A 167 -11.97 6.85 42.38
N PRO A 168 -10.80 6.32 41.94
CA PRO A 168 -10.11 6.81 40.76
C PRO A 168 -10.97 6.66 39.49
N ARG A 169 -11.10 7.76 38.74
CA ARG A 169 -11.86 7.84 37.49
C ARG A 169 -11.04 8.60 36.47
N TRP A 170 -10.20 7.87 35.77
CA TRP A 170 -9.27 8.42 34.79
C TRP A 170 -9.91 8.50 33.41
N VAL A 171 -9.78 9.64 32.73
CA VAL A 171 -10.04 9.77 31.29
C VAL A 171 -8.76 10.20 30.61
N VAL A 172 -8.37 9.50 29.54
CA VAL A 172 -7.14 9.79 28.80
C VAL A 172 -7.42 10.59 27.53
N PHE A 173 -6.53 11.51 27.19
CA PHE A 173 -6.62 12.39 26.04
C PHE A 173 -5.32 12.35 25.25
N GLY A 174 -5.43 12.48 23.94
CA GLY A 174 -4.29 12.73 23.07
C GLY A 174 -4.73 13.17 21.67
N GLY A 175 -3.85 13.87 20.98
CA GLY A 175 -3.98 14.22 19.57
C GLY A 175 -2.91 13.50 18.74
N SER A 176 -3.09 13.23 17.45
CA SER A 176 -2.07 12.56 16.62
C SER A 176 -1.69 11.18 17.19
N TYR A 177 -0.40 10.83 17.23
CA TYR A 177 0.13 9.63 17.87
C TYR A 177 -0.33 9.45 19.34
N PRO A 178 -0.26 10.46 20.24
CA PRO A 178 -0.88 10.31 21.56
C PRO A 178 -2.40 10.08 21.52
N GLY A 179 -3.09 10.53 20.47
CA GLY A 179 -4.49 10.16 20.21
C GLY A 179 -4.63 8.66 19.93
N ALA A 180 -3.74 8.08 19.11
CA ALA A 180 -3.69 6.64 18.90
C ALA A 180 -3.37 5.89 20.21
N LEU A 181 -2.42 6.38 21.01
CA LEU A 181 -2.14 5.83 22.34
C LEU A 181 -3.36 5.91 23.27
N ALA A 182 -4.13 7.00 23.27
CA ALA A 182 -5.33 7.12 24.08
C ALA A 182 -6.37 6.05 23.74
N LEU A 183 -6.58 5.79 22.43
CA LEU A 183 -7.49 4.77 21.94
C LEU A 183 -6.99 3.35 22.24
N TRP A 184 -5.73 3.04 21.91
CA TRP A 184 -5.14 1.75 22.24
C TRP A 184 -5.07 1.50 23.74
N PHE A 185 -4.83 2.52 24.55
CA PHE A 185 -4.88 2.41 26.01
C PHE A 185 -6.28 2.04 26.48
N ARG A 186 -7.32 2.64 25.90
CA ARG A 186 -8.70 2.29 26.25
C ARG A 186 -9.10 0.89 25.81
N ASP A 187 -8.57 0.41 24.68
CA ASP A 187 -8.75 -0.98 24.22
C ASP A 187 -8.00 -2.00 25.10
N LYS A 188 -6.70 -1.79 25.34
CA LYS A 188 -5.82 -2.76 26.02
C LYS A 188 -5.86 -2.68 27.54
N TYR A 189 -6.12 -1.51 28.10
CA TYR A 189 -6.15 -1.25 29.55
C TYR A 189 -7.51 -0.69 30.02
N PRO A 190 -8.65 -1.35 29.71
CA PRO A 190 -10.00 -0.81 29.96
C PRO A 190 -10.35 -0.68 31.45
N THR A 191 -9.56 -1.23 32.36
CA THR A 191 -9.74 -1.06 33.80
C THR A 191 -9.05 0.18 34.36
N HIS A 192 -8.09 0.77 33.62
CA HIS A 192 -7.27 1.89 34.10
C HIS A 192 -7.88 3.26 33.78
N ALA A 193 -8.49 3.42 32.60
CA ALA A 193 -9.18 4.64 32.20
C ALA A 193 -10.63 4.35 31.85
N ILE A 194 -11.60 5.10 32.38
CA ILE A 194 -13.04 4.89 32.15
C ILE A 194 -13.54 5.39 30.78
N GLY A 195 -12.74 6.17 30.08
CA GLY A 195 -12.98 6.61 28.71
C GLY A 195 -11.74 7.24 28.10
N ALA A 196 -11.79 7.52 26.79
CA ALA A 196 -10.71 8.19 26.06
C ALA A 196 -11.22 9.19 25.03
N VAL A 197 -10.43 10.22 24.76
CA VAL A 197 -10.62 11.10 23.61
C VAL A 197 -9.35 11.03 22.76
N GLY A 198 -9.45 10.43 21.58
CA GLY A 198 -8.35 10.30 20.63
C GLY A 198 -8.61 11.19 19.42
N SER A 199 -8.05 12.40 19.44
CA SER A 199 -8.21 13.36 18.34
C SER A 199 -7.21 13.10 17.22
N SER A 200 -7.68 13.14 15.96
CA SER A 200 -6.87 12.91 14.76
C SER A 200 -5.96 11.68 14.88
N ALA A 201 -6.49 10.59 15.44
CA ALA A 201 -5.72 9.43 15.87
C ALA A 201 -5.49 8.45 14.71
N PRO A 202 -4.25 8.30 14.19
CA PRO A 202 -3.97 7.38 13.09
C PRO A 202 -3.82 5.96 13.62
N ILE A 203 -4.92 5.23 13.80
CA ILE A 203 -4.89 3.86 14.34
C ILE A 203 -4.87 2.77 13.27
N ASP A 204 -5.11 3.10 11.99
CA ASP A 204 -4.85 2.18 10.89
C ASP A 204 -3.38 2.24 10.50
N ILE A 205 -2.67 1.13 10.67
CA ILE A 205 -1.24 1.08 10.42
C ILE A 205 -0.99 0.71 8.96
N GLN A 206 -0.36 1.62 8.21
CA GLN A 206 -0.05 1.44 6.79
C GLN A 206 1.42 1.72 6.54
N MET A 207 2.10 0.74 5.92
CA MET A 207 3.52 0.84 5.64
C MET A 207 3.82 1.98 4.65
N ASP A 208 3.21 1.92 3.47
CA ASP A 208 3.17 2.99 2.48
C ASP A 208 1.86 3.78 2.62
N PHE A 209 1.95 5.00 3.13
CA PHE A 209 0.81 5.89 3.40
C PHE A 209 0.70 7.02 2.37
N TYR A 210 0.40 6.65 1.13
CA TYR A 210 0.11 7.59 0.04
C TYR A 210 -1.17 8.44 0.29
N GLY A 211 -2.07 7.95 1.14
CA GLY A 211 -3.34 8.62 1.49
C GLY A 211 -3.15 10.02 2.07
N TYR A 212 -2.01 10.28 2.72
CA TYR A 212 -1.64 11.60 3.22
C TYR A 212 -1.67 12.65 2.11
N LEU A 213 -0.89 12.41 1.04
CA LEU A 213 -0.76 13.37 -0.07
C LEU A 213 -2.02 13.41 -0.94
N ARG A 214 -2.82 12.33 -0.97
CA ARG A 214 -4.15 12.38 -1.59
C ARG A 214 -5.06 13.39 -0.88
N VAL A 215 -5.14 13.34 0.46
CA VAL A 215 -5.93 14.33 1.23
C VAL A 215 -5.38 15.74 1.06
N CYS A 216 -4.05 15.93 1.03
CA CYS A 216 -3.46 17.24 0.72
C CYS A 216 -3.89 17.77 -0.64
N GLN A 217 -3.85 16.93 -1.68
CA GLN A 217 -4.31 17.30 -3.01
C GLN A 217 -5.78 17.74 -2.98
N ASP A 218 -6.63 16.96 -2.32
CA ASP A 218 -8.06 17.23 -2.25
C ASP A 218 -8.34 18.54 -1.50
N ALA A 219 -7.60 18.83 -0.42
CA ALA A 219 -7.68 20.10 0.30
C ALA A 219 -7.39 21.32 -0.61
N TYR A 220 -6.32 21.26 -1.42
CA TYR A 220 -6.02 22.33 -2.37
C TYR A 220 -7.06 22.43 -3.49
N ARG A 221 -7.52 21.30 -4.04
CA ARG A 221 -8.54 21.27 -5.10
C ARG A 221 -9.87 21.83 -4.61
N ASN A 222 -10.29 21.47 -3.40
CA ASN A 222 -11.51 21.95 -2.75
C ASN A 222 -11.42 23.45 -2.43
N GLN A 223 -10.24 23.94 -2.02
CA GLN A 223 -10.02 25.38 -1.82
C GLN A 223 -10.07 26.15 -3.15
N SER A 224 -9.39 25.65 -4.18
CA SER A 224 -9.39 26.23 -5.52
C SER A 224 -8.80 25.25 -6.55
N PRO A 225 -9.58 24.80 -7.55
CA PRO A 225 -9.05 23.96 -8.63
C PRO A 225 -7.88 24.62 -9.37
N LYS A 226 -7.91 25.96 -9.53
CA LYS A 226 -6.84 26.72 -10.17
C LYS A 226 -5.55 26.69 -9.35
N CYS A 227 -5.65 26.82 -8.03
CA CYS A 227 -4.52 26.68 -7.11
C CYS A 227 -3.88 25.30 -7.26
N ALA A 228 -4.67 24.23 -7.14
CA ALA A 228 -4.19 22.86 -7.28
C ALA A 228 -3.54 22.58 -8.65
N GLU A 229 -4.13 23.07 -9.74
CA GLU A 229 -3.51 22.96 -11.07
C GLU A 229 -2.17 23.70 -11.17
N ASN A 230 -2.05 24.87 -10.54
CA ASN A 230 -0.80 25.62 -10.54
C ASN A 230 0.27 24.93 -9.69
N ILE A 231 -0.11 24.22 -8.62
CA ILE A 231 0.79 23.32 -7.88
C ILE A 231 1.30 22.23 -8.82
N GLY A 232 0.40 21.52 -9.51
CA GLY A 232 0.77 20.50 -10.48
C GLY A 232 1.72 21.01 -11.57
N LYS A 233 1.42 22.16 -12.18
CA LYS A 233 2.29 22.79 -13.19
C LYS A 233 3.67 23.16 -12.64
N ALA A 234 3.75 23.52 -11.36
CA ALA A 234 5.01 23.85 -10.70
C ALA A 234 5.87 22.60 -10.45
N PHE A 235 5.28 21.50 -9.97
CA PHE A 235 5.98 20.21 -9.83
C PHE A 235 6.39 19.62 -11.19
N ASP A 236 5.51 19.67 -12.19
CA ASP A 236 5.83 19.27 -13.56
C ASP A 236 7.04 20.06 -14.12
N GLN A 237 7.11 21.36 -13.80
CA GLN A 237 8.25 22.18 -14.20
C GLN A 237 9.51 21.89 -13.39
N LEU A 238 9.38 21.60 -12.09
CA LEU A 238 10.48 21.20 -11.22
C LEU A 238 11.15 19.94 -11.78
N HIS A 239 10.39 18.89 -12.07
CA HIS A 239 10.89 17.63 -12.64
C HIS A 239 11.64 17.86 -13.96
N ARG A 240 11.02 18.55 -14.92
CA ARG A 240 11.68 18.86 -16.20
C ARG A 240 12.98 19.64 -16.05
N LEU A 241 13.08 20.54 -15.06
CA LEU A 241 14.30 21.30 -14.82
C LEU A 241 15.41 20.44 -14.17
N MET A 242 15.05 19.37 -13.45
CA MET A 242 16.03 18.44 -12.88
C MET A 242 16.69 17.55 -13.95
N ASP A 243 16.04 17.31 -15.09
CA ASP A 243 16.52 16.42 -16.16
C ASP A 243 17.80 16.88 -16.88
N PHE A 244 18.20 18.15 -16.76
CA PHE A 244 19.36 18.68 -17.47
C PHE A 244 20.14 19.73 -16.66
N ALA A 245 21.46 19.77 -16.86
CA ALA A 245 22.39 20.59 -16.07
C ALA A 245 21.97 22.07 -15.99
N LYS A 246 21.64 22.69 -17.12
CA LYS A 246 21.20 24.09 -17.17
C LYS A 246 19.88 24.35 -16.42
N GLY A 247 19.02 23.35 -16.31
CA GLY A 247 17.77 23.41 -15.56
C GLY A 247 18.05 23.37 -14.06
N ARG A 248 18.95 22.47 -13.64
CA ARG A 248 19.47 22.40 -12.26
C ARG A 248 20.14 23.70 -11.83
N SER A 249 21.03 24.29 -12.64
CA SER A 249 21.65 25.59 -12.32
C SER A 249 20.62 26.72 -12.20
N ARG A 250 19.50 26.66 -12.95
CA ARG A 250 18.40 27.63 -12.84
C ARG A 250 17.64 27.44 -11.53
N LEU A 251 17.37 26.20 -11.12
CA LEU A 251 16.72 25.89 -9.85
C LEU A 251 17.60 26.34 -8.68
N GLU A 252 18.89 26.02 -8.71
CA GLU A 252 19.88 26.50 -7.73
C GLU A 252 19.87 28.02 -7.61
N ALA A 253 19.90 28.74 -8.74
CA ALA A 253 19.88 30.19 -8.72
C ALA A 253 18.56 30.76 -8.19
N ALA A 254 17.46 30.03 -8.32
CA ALA A 254 16.13 30.52 -7.97
C ALA A 254 15.73 30.18 -6.52
N LEU A 255 16.11 29.00 -6.01
CA LEU A 255 15.81 28.50 -4.66
C LEU A 255 17.01 28.60 -3.69
N HIS A 256 18.19 29.01 -4.18
CA HIS A 256 19.48 28.92 -3.49
C HIS A 256 19.65 27.57 -2.79
N ILE A 257 19.54 26.50 -3.59
CA ILE A 257 19.65 25.11 -3.13
C ILE A 257 21.06 24.84 -2.60
N THR A 258 21.16 24.20 -1.44
CA THR A 258 22.46 23.83 -0.85
C THR A 258 22.50 22.36 -0.45
N PRO A 259 23.40 21.55 -1.05
CA PRO A 259 24.53 21.93 -1.90
C PRO A 259 24.10 22.26 -3.35
N GLU A 260 24.98 22.90 -4.13
CA GLU A 260 24.70 23.20 -5.55
C GLU A 260 24.50 21.89 -6.35
N LEU A 261 23.36 21.72 -7.02
CA LEU A 261 22.98 20.50 -7.74
C LEU A 261 23.93 20.15 -8.91
N GLU A 262 24.45 21.15 -9.63
CA GLU A 262 25.34 20.98 -10.79
C GLU A 262 26.70 20.39 -10.41
N LYS A 263 27.14 20.60 -9.17
CA LYS A 263 28.43 20.12 -8.67
C LYS A 263 28.33 18.71 -8.04
N GLN A 264 27.15 18.11 -8.05
CA GLN A 264 26.87 16.84 -7.41
C GLN A 264 26.69 15.71 -8.43
N ASN A 265 27.15 14.51 -8.06
CA ASN A 265 26.69 13.27 -8.68
C ASN A 265 25.38 12.89 -8.00
N LEU A 266 24.27 13.45 -8.46
CA LEU A 266 22.95 13.20 -7.89
C LEU A 266 22.60 11.72 -8.00
N THR A 267 22.27 11.13 -6.86
CA THR A 267 21.71 9.79 -6.75
C THR A 267 20.17 9.87 -6.82
N PHE A 268 19.53 8.70 -6.96
CA PHE A 268 18.07 8.61 -6.84
C PHE A 268 17.58 9.21 -5.52
N THR A 269 18.22 8.87 -4.39
CA THR A 269 17.85 9.38 -3.07
C THR A 269 17.95 10.90 -2.97
N ASP A 270 18.97 11.51 -3.59
CA ASP A 270 19.10 12.98 -3.60
C ASP A 270 17.93 13.65 -4.32
N LEU A 271 17.49 13.07 -5.46
CA LEU A 271 16.34 13.57 -6.19
C LEU A 271 15.04 13.43 -5.39
N GLN A 272 14.85 12.28 -4.73
CA GLN A 272 13.66 12.04 -3.91
C GLN A 272 13.63 12.92 -2.65
N ASN A 273 14.79 13.18 -2.04
CA ASN A 273 14.92 14.12 -0.93
C ASN A 273 14.45 15.53 -1.35
N LEU A 274 14.86 16.01 -2.53
CA LEU A 274 14.39 17.30 -3.06
C LEU A 274 12.88 17.33 -3.21
N TYR A 275 12.30 16.30 -3.85
CA TYR A 275 10.85 16.26 -4.09
C TYR A 275 10.06 16.17 -2.78
N ALA A 276 10.52 15.36 -1.83
CA ALA A 276 9.96 15.27 -0.48
C ALA A 276 9.98 16.63 0.23
N ASN A 277 11.15 17.27 0.30
CA ASN A 277 11.29 18.59 0.92
C ASN A 277 10.36 19.64 0.30
N VAL A 278 10.10 19.56 -1.02
CA VAL A 278 9.21 20.50 -1.71
C VAL A 278 7.74 20.22 -1.42
N PHE A 279 7.28 18.96 -1.44
CA PHE A 279 5.87 18.67 -1.13
C PHE A 279 5.54 18.80 0.37
N GLU A 280 6.51 18.62 1.27
CA GLU A 280 6.35 18.82 2.72
C GLU A 280 5.87 20.23 3.07
N MET A 281 6.30 21.24 2.31
CA MET A 281 5.81 22.62 2.46
C MET A 281 4.27 22.71 2.34
N PHE A 282 3.72 21.94 1.40
CA PHE A 282 2.29 21.90 1.14
C PHE A 282 1.55 21.03 2.15
N GLN A 283 2.18 19.94 2.62
CA GLN A 283 1.66 19.07 3.67
C GLN A 283 1.43 19.84 4.96
N GLY A 284 2.42 20.60 5.43
CA GLY A 284 2.29 21.38 6.67
C GLY A 284 1.22 22.47 6.61
N ALA A 285 1.05 23.12 5.45
CA ALA A 285 0.00 24.12 5.27
C ALA A 285 -1.42 23.52 5.27
N VAL A 286 -1.56 22.25 4.85
CA VAL A 286 -2.81 21.48 4.92
C VAL A 286 -3.08 21.01 6.33
N GLN A 287 -2.14 20.27 6.92
CA GLN A 287 -2.31 19.62 8.22
C GLN A 287 -2.70 20.62 9.31
N TYR A 288 -2.20 21.86 9.24
CA TYR A 288 -2.46 22.91 10.24
C TYR A 288 -3.26 24.09 9.72
N SER A 289 -3.95 23.91 8.59
CA SER A 289 -4.73 24.98 7.98
C SER A 289 -5.76 25.57 8.97
N ARG A 290 -5.58 26.85 9.32
CA ARG A 290 -6.52 27.63 10.16
C ARG A 290 -6.75 27.06 11.57
N VAL A 291 -5.87 26.20 12.08
CA VAL A 291 -5.89 25.80 13.49
C VAL A 291 -5.66 27.04 14.36
N ASN A 292 -6.44 27.25 15.43
CA ASN A 292 -6.34 28.41 16.33
C ASN A 292 -5.11 28.36 17.25
N ALA A 293 -3.94 28.27 16.63
CA ALA A 293 -2.68 28.00 17.28
C ALA A 293 -1.52 28.72 16.60
N GLY A 294 -0.69 29.40 17.39
CA GLY A 294 0.55 30.00 16.90
C GLY A 294 0.38 30.82 15.62
N ARG A 295 1.23 30.55 14.63
CA ARG A 295 1.20 31.21 13.31
C ARG A 295 0.01 30.78 12.43
N TYR A 296 -0.53 29.59 12.67
CA TYR A 296 -1.60 28.99 11.88
C TYR A 296 -2.98 29.59 12.16
N ALA A 297 -3.15 30.25 13.32
CA ALA A 297 -4.38 30.96 13.68
C ALA A 297 -4.74 32.08 12.69
N THR A 298 -3.75 32.63 11.99
CA THR A 298 -3.92 33.82 11.13
C THR A 298 -3.35 33.68 9.73
N GLY A 299 -2.45 32.72 9.47
CA GLY A 299 -1.80 32.52 8.18
C GLY A 299 -1.24 31.10 8.00
N TYR A 300 -0.29 30.93 7.08
CA TYR A 300 0.43 29.66 6.84
C TYR A 300 -0.50 28.48 6.49
N SER A 301 -1.69 28.78 5.99
CA SER A 301 -2.77 27.82 5.72
C SER A 301 -3.00 27.62 4.23
N VAL A 302 -3.82 26.63 3.87
CA VAL A 302 -4.21 26.33 2.48
C VAL A 302 -4.69 27.59 1.72
N PRO A 303 -5.59 28.45 2.26
CA PRO A 303 -5.95 29.71 1.61
C PRO A 303 -4.77 30.64 1.30
N ASP A 304 -3.77 30.72 2.18
CA ASP A 304 -2.63 31.63 2.02
C ASP A 304 -1.67 31.11 0.94
N VAL A 305 -1.41 29.80 0.94
CA VAL A 305 -0.66 29.14 -0.13
C VAL A 305 -1.38 29.31 -1.46
N CYS A 306 -2.70 29.10 -1.52
CA CYS A 306 -3.44 29.27 -2.76
C CYS A 306 -3.42 30.70 -3.30
N LYS A 307 -3.44 31.70 -2.41
CA LYS A 307 -3.25 33.09 -2.83
C LYS A 307 -1.93 33.28 -3.57
N ILE A 308 -0.84 32.68 -3.08
CA ILE A 308 0.49 32.71 -3.73
C ILE A 308 0.47 31.94 -5.06
N MET A 309 -0.07 30.72 -5.06
CA MET A 309 -0.14 29.85 -6.24
C MET A 309 -0.99 30.46 -7.37
N GLU A 310 -1.92 31.36 -7.06
CA GLU A 310 -2.76 32.02 -8.05
C GLU A 310 -2.23 33.35 -8.56
N GLU A 311 -1.13 33.87 -7.99
CA GLU A 311 -0.50 35.09 -8.46
C GLU A 311 0.02 34.94 -9.89
N PRO A 312 -0.08 35.98 -10.73
CA PRO A 312 0.54 35.96 -12.04
C PRO A 312 2.07 35.91 -11.90
N VAL A 313 2.67 34.86 -12.46
CA VAL A 313 4.12 34.67 -12.49
C VAL A 313 4.59 34.40 -13.91
N PHE A 314 5.87 34.67 -14.18
CA PHE A 314 6.48 34.35 -15.48
C PHE A 314 6.71 32.85 -15.66
N SER A 315 6.98 32.12 -14.56
CA SER A 315 7.28 30.68 -14.58
C SER A 315 6.60 29.97 -13.41
N PRO A 316 5.94 28.81 -13.60
CA PRO A 316 5.30 28.03 -12.53
C PRO A 316 6.18 27.76 -11.29
N VAL A 317 7.44 27.39 -11.47
CA VAL A 317 8.40 27.14 -10.37
C VAL A 317 8.63 28.35 -9.47
N THR A 318 8.33 29.57 -9.95
CA THR A 318 8.38 30.80 -9.15
C THR A 318 7.41 30.74 -7.97
N HIS A 319 6.30 30.03 -8.12
CA HIS A 319 5.36 29.83 -7.03
C HIS A 319 5.98 29.04 -5.89
N LEU A 320 6.75 27.97 -6.17
CA LEU A 320 7.43 27.18 -5.14
C LEU A 320 8.37 28.04 -4.30
N ILE A 321 9.15 28.92 -4.94
CA ILE A 321 10.06 29.86 -4.26
C ILE A 321 9.29 30.81 -3.35
N LYS A 322 8.16 31.36 -3.83
CA LYS A 322 7.33 32.27 -3.05
C LYS A 322 6.68 31.57 -1.86
N VAL A 323 6.21 30.33 -2.06
CA VAL A 323 5.65 29.50 -0.98
C VAL A 323 6.73 29.20 0.06
N HIS A 324 7.91 28.74 -0.35
CA HIS A 324 9.05 28.51 0.54
C HIS A 324 9.40 29.75 1.37
N LYS A 325 9.56 30.89 0.69
CA LYS A 325 9.86 32.17 1.34
C LYS A 325 8.77 32.57 2.35
N TYR A 326 7.49 32.35 2.01
CA TYR A 326 6.38 32.66 2.89
C TYR A 326 6.34 31.76 4.13
N LEU A 327 6.55 30.45 3.96
CA LEU A 327 6.41 29.47 5.03
C LEU A 327 7.63 29.43 5.96
N PHE A 328 8.83 29.66 5.43
CA PHE A 328 10.10 29.49 6.16
C PHE A 328 10.87 30.79 6.39
N ASP A 329 10.43 31.92 5.83
CA ASP A 329 11.14 33.21 5.88
C ASP A 329 12.64 33.06 5.51
N SER A 330 12.88 32.27 4.46
CA SER A 330 14.21 31.91 3.98
C SER A 330 14.26 31.94 2.46
N ASP A 331 15.33 32.52 1.93
CA ASP A 331 15.68 32.42 0.51
C ASP A 331 16.64 31.24 0.23
N VAL A 332 16.96 30.42 1.23
CA VAL A 332 17.85 29.24 1.10
C VAL A 332 17.02 27.98 1.28
N PHE A 333 17.23 27.00 0.39
CA PHE A 333 16.58 25.69 0.40
C PHE A 333 17.65 24.60 0.66
N PRO A 334 17.85 24.15 1.92
CA PRO A 334 18.78 23.08 2.22
C PRO A 334 18.25 21.75 1.70
N ASP A 335 19.11 20.99 1.00
CA ASP A 335 18.74 19.74 0.34
C ASP A 335 19.94 18.80 0.24
N ASP A 336 20.54 18.46 1.40
CA ASP A 336 21.66 17.51 1.50
C ASP A 336 21.18 16.25 2.23
N TYR A 337 20.80 15.19 1.54
CA TYR A 337 20.26 13.99 2.19
C TYR A 337 21.23 13.43 3.26
N GLN A 338 22.52 13.35 2.95
CA GLN A 338 23.50 12.81 3.90
C GLN A 338 23.65 13.70 5.13
N ARG A 339 23.92 15.00 4.94
CA ARG A 339 24.17 15.93 6.06
C ARG A 339 22.90 16.25 6.83
N ASP A 340 21.82 16.53 6.11
CA ASP A 340 20.59 17.02 6.70
C ASP A 340 19.81 15.82 7.28
N ILE A 341 19.63 14.71 6.56
CA ILE A 341 18.86 13.58 7.10
C ILE A 341 19.74 12.61 7.90
N VAL A 342 20.70 11.98 7.22
CA VAL A 342 21.38 10.80 7.78
C VAL A 342 22.29 11.14 8.96
N ASP A 343 23.17 12.13 8.82
CA ASP A 343 24.15 12.49 9.86
C ASP A 343 23.47 12.96 11.14
N ILE A 344 22.34 13.65 11.01
CA ILE A 344 21.62 14.21 12.13
C ILE A 344 20.73 13.17 12.80
N LEU A 345 20.11 12.28 12.03
CA LEU A 345 19.39 11.16 12.61
C LEU A 345 20.33 10.10 13.18
N LYS A 346 21.61 10.03 12.77
CA LYS A 346 22.63 9.15 13.36
C LYS A 346 23.18 9.63 14.69
N ASP A 347 22.94 10.88 15.07
CA ASP A 347 23.31 11.34 16.41
C ASP A 347 22.48 10.57 17.44
N GLU A 348 23.16 9.73 18.20
CA GLU A 348 22.53 8.91 19.22
C GLU A 348 22.33 9.69 20.53
N GLU A 349 22.94 10.85 20.69
CA GLU A 349 22.85 11.62 21.93
C GLU A 349 21.49 12.34 22.05
N PHE A 350 20.99 12.43 23.29
CA PHE A 350 19.80 13.24 23.54
C PHE A 350 20.12 14.73 23.34
N GLY A 351 19.55 15.31 22.29
CA GLY A 351 19.80 16.69 21.86
C GLY A 351 18.58 17.33 21.20
N GLU A 352 18.82 18.37 20.40
CA GLU A 352 17.73 19.09 19.70
C GLU A 352 16.98 18.21 18.70
N ASP A 353 17.64 17.18 18.18
CA ASP A 353 17.17 16.33 17.09
C ASP A 353 16.70 14.94 17.55
N SER A 354 16.75 14.69 18.87
CA SER A 354 16.45 13.38 19.47
C SER A 354 15.01 12.94 19.25
N SER A 355 14.05 13.87 19.28
CA SER A 355 12.63 13.53 19.07
C SER A 355 12.40 12.99 17.67
N MET A 356 13.06 13.54 16.66
CA MET A 356 12.90 13.04 15.31
C MET A 356 13.60 11.70 15.12
N ARG A 357 14.77 11.47 15.72
CA ARG A 357 15.36 10.13 15.75
C ARG A 357 14.39 9.13 16.39
N SER A 358 13.83 9.44 17.56
CA SER A 358 12.81 8.59 18.20
C SER A 358 11.60 8.32 17.30
N TRP A 359 11.07 9.35 16.63
CA TRP A 359 9.90 9.19 15.77
C TRP A 359 10.18 8.34 14.54
N ILE A 360 11.29 8.63 13.84
CA ILE A 360 11.71 7.83 12.67
C ILE A 360 12.04 6.39 13.09
N TRP A 361 12.52 6.16 14.31
CA TRP A 361 12.66 4.80 14.83
C TRP A 361 11.30 4.11 14.93
N GLN A 362 10.28 4.75 15.49
CA GLN A 362 8.94 4.16 15.59
C GLN A 362 8.29 3.91 14.22
N THR A 363 8.50 4.78 13.23
CA THR A 363 8.02 4.51 11.86
C THR A 363 8.76 3.33 11.24
N CYS A 364 10.08 3.24 11.37
CA CYS A 364 10.86 2.10 10.87
C CYS A 364 10.62 0.78 11.65
N ASN A 365 10.15 0.85 12.90
CA ASN A 365 10.06 -0.29 13.82
C ASN A 365 8.63 -0.74 14.14
N GLU A 366 7.61 0.10 13.93
CA GLU A 366 6.22 -0.22 14.29
C GLU A 366 5.20 0.18 13.23
N PHE A 367 5.33 1.36 12.59
CA PHE A 367 4.18 1.96 11.90
C PHE A 367 4.27 2.08 10.38
N GLY A 368 5.48 2.23 9.83
CA GLY A 368 5.69 2.64 8.44
C GLY A 368 5.27 4.09 8.21
N TYR A 369 3.97 4.38 8.09
CA TYR A 369 3.41 5.74 7.87
C TYR A 369 4.17 6.57 6.82
N PHE A 370 4.77 5.91 5.83
CA PHE A 370 5.66 6.57 4.89
C PHE A 370 4.86 7.32 3.83
N GLN A 371 5.04 8.64 3.76
CA GLN A 371 4.18 9.51 2.97
C GLN A 371 4.70 9.57 1.52
N SER A 372 4.24 8.63 0.69
CA SER A 372 4.68 8.53 -0.71
C SER A 372 3.75 9.28 -1.68
N THR A 373 4.25 9.56 -2.89
CA THR A 373 3.44 10.02 -4.03
C THR A 373 3.04 8.87 -4.96
N ALA A 374 3.19 7.61 -4.52
CA ALA A 374 3.00 6.40 -5.32
C ALA A 374 1.50 6.02 -5.51
N PHE A 375 0.65 7.01 -5.80
CA PHE A 375 -0.74 6.82 -6.22
C PHE A 375 -0.94 7.32 -7.65
N GLU A 376 -2.17 7.43 -8.14
CA GLU A 376 -2.41 7.96 -9.48
C GLU A 376 -1.77 9.34 -9.73
N LYS A 377 -1.67 9.75 -11.01
CA LYS A 377 -1.13 11.05 -11.39
C LYS A 377 -1.76 12.17 -10.57
N ASN A 378 -0.90 12.91 -9.87
CA ASN A 378 -1.31 13.86 -8.84
C ASN A 378 -0.56 15.20 -8.93
N ILE A 379 -0.98 16.18 -8.12
CA ILE A 379 -0.47 17.55 -8.18
C ILE A 379 0.95 17.72 -7.61
N PHE A 380 1.48 16.72 -6.90
CA PHE A 380 2.85 16.73 -6.36
C PHE A 380 3.85 16.06 -7.31
N GLY A 381 3.39 15.67 -8.52
CA GLY A 381 4.17 14.91 -9.47
C GLY A 381 4.16 13.41 -9.17
N VAL A 382 4.96 12.66 -9.91
CA VAL A 382 5.00 11.19 -9.82
C VAL A 382 6.34 10.73 -9.26
N GLY A 383 6.34 9.69 -8.44
CA GLY A 383 7.53 8.88 -8.22
C GLY A 383 8.46 9.31 -7.07
N THR A 384 7.92 9.77 -5.94
CA THR A 384 8.55 9.59 -4.63
C THR A 384 7.99 8.34 -3.98
N PRO A 385 8.58 7.15 -4.27
CA PRO A 385 8.12 5.88 -3.72
C PRO A 385 8.47 5.73 -2.26
N ALA A 386 7.85 4.74 -1.61
CA ALA A 386 8.15 4.38 -0.23
C ALA A 386 9.63 3.95 -0.04
N ASP A 387 10.30 3.51 -1.11
CA ASP A 387 11.74 3.20 -1.15
C ASP A 387 12.65 4.28 -0.59
N TYR A 388 12.30 5.56 -0.79
CA TYR A 388 13.04 6.66 -0.20
C TYR A 388 13.13 6.51 1.34
N TYR A 389 12.02 6.15 1.98
CA TYR A 389 11.96 5.98 3.42
C TYR A 389 12.56 4.66 3.89
N TYR A 390 12.44 3.57 3.11
CA TYR A 390 13.10 2.31 3.43
C TYR A 390 14.63 2.47 3.45
N ASN A 391 15.16 3.22 2.47
CA ASN A 391 16.58 3.57 2.40
C ASN A 391 16.98 4.43 3.61
N MET A 392 16.16 5.42 3.99
CA MET A 392 16.38 6.22 5.19
C MET A 392 16.48 5.39 6.46
N CYS A 393 15.58 4.42 6.67
CA CYS A 393 15.64 3.51 7.81
C CYS A 393 16.97 2.73 7.84
N SER A 394 17.36 2.16 6.70
CA SER A 394 18.61 1.41 6.58
C SER A 394 19.86 2.27 6.77
N ASP A 395 19.84 3.50 6.24
CA ASP A 395 20.97 4.42 6.32
C ASP A 395 21.20 4.93 7.74
N VAL A 396 20.12 5.16 8.50
CA VAL A 396 20.16 5.73 9.85
C VAL A 396 20.43 4.67 10.93
N TYR A 397 19.71 3.54 10.88
CA TYR A 397 19.74 2.55 11.97
C TYR A 397 20.60 1.31 11.66
N GLY A 398 20.91 1.05 10.39
CA GLY A 398 21.69 -0.12 9.98
C GLY A 398 21.01 -0.93 8.89
N LYS A 399 21.79 -1.71 8.14
CA LYS A 399 21.33 -2.46 6.95
C LYS A 399 20.31 -3.56 7.27
N GLU A 400 20.23 -3.96 8.53
CA GLU A 400 19.22 -4.89 9.04
C GLU A 400 17.82 -4.26 9.08
N PHE A 401 17.69 -2.93 9.15
CA PHE A 401 16.44 -2.18 9.09
C PHE A 401 16.02 -1.92 7.64
N ASN A 402 15.97 -3.00 6.86
CA ASN A 402 15.53 -3.00 5.46
C ASN A 402 14.02 -3.23 5.34
N VAL A 403 13.50 -3.27 4.12
CA VAL A 403 12.06 -3.43 3.85
C VAL A 403 11.45 -4.68 4.50
N ASP A 404 12.18 -5.80 4.57
CA ASP A 404 11.68 -7.04 5.18
C ASP A 404 11.52 -6.90 6.69
N TYR A 405 12.49 -6.25 7.34
CA TYR A 405 12.39 -5.93 8.75
C TYR A 405 11.19 -5.02 9.02
N ILE A 406 11.07 -3.93 8.27
CA ILE A 406 10.02 -2.92 8.45
C ILE A 406 8.64 -3.56 8.24
N LYS A 407 8.48 -4.32 7.15
CA LYS A 407 7.24 -5.05 6.86
C LYS A 407 6.86 -6.00 8.00
N ALA A 408 7.83 -6.77 8.50
CA ALA A 408 7.60 -7.68 9.62
C ALA A 408 7.25 -6.92 10.91
N ALA A 409 7.88 -5.78 11.15
CA ALA A 409 7.60 -4.87 12.26
C ALA A 409 6.16 -4.33 12.20
N VAL A 410 5.79 -3.74 11.06
CA VAL A 410 4.45 -3.23 10.79
C VAL A 410 3.39 -4.31 10.96
N GLN A 411 3.63 -5.50 10.41
CA GLN A 411 2.70 -6.62 10.57
C GLN A 411 2.52 -7.04 12.03
N ARG A 412 3.60 -7.10 12.83
CA ARG A 412 3.50 -7.40 14.27
C ARG A 412 2.64 -6.37 15.01
N THR A 413 2.76 -5.10 14.63
CA THR A 413 1.96 -4.01 15.23
C THR A 413 0.49 -4.14 14.85
N ILE A 414 0.19 -4.43 13.57
CA ILE A 414 -1.18 -4.72 13.08
C ILE A 414 -1.77 -5.94 13.80
N ASP A 415 -1.01 -7.03 13.93
CA ASP A 415 -1.48 -8.24 14.61
C ASP A 415 -1.82 -7.97 16.09
N HIS A 416 -1.15 -6.99 16.71
CA HIS A 416 -1.37 -6.62 18.11
C HIS A 416 -2.57 -5.68 18.32
N TYR A 417 -2.69 -4.62 17.52
CA TYR A 417 -3.74 -3.61 17.70
C TYR A 417 -4.99 -3.85 16.83
N GLY A 418 -4.88 -4.60 15.74
CA GLY A 418 -5.90 -4.71 14.70
C GLY A 418 -5.85 -3.54 13.71
N ARG A 419 -6.77 -3.56 12.74
CA ARG A 419 -7.01 -2.45 11.80
C ARG A 419 -8.03 -1.45 12.38
N ALA A 420 -8.15 -0.27 11.76
CA ALA A 420 -9.08 0.76 12.23
C ALA A 420 -10.56 0.31 12.24
N GLU A 421 -10.97 -0.52 11.27
CA GLU A 421 -12.32 -1.11 11.21
C GLU A 421 -12.60 -2.12 12.32
N ASP A 422 -11.55 -2.69 12.93
CA ASP A 422 -11.66 -3.72 13.97
C ASP A 422 -11.59 -3.14 15.39
N TYR A 423 -11.58 -1.82 15.55
CA TYR A 423 -11.37 -1.17 16.84
C TYR A 423 -12.44 -1.52 17.90
N LYS A 424 -11.99 -1.98 19.08
CA LYS A 424 -12.87 -2.57 20.12
C LYS A 424 -13.02 -1.73 21.39
N GLY A 425 -12.25 -0.65 21.54
CA GLY A 425 -12.27 0.18 22.74
C GLY A 425 -13.65 0.83 22.97
N THR A 426 -14.12 0.86 24.21
CA THR A 426 -15.45 1.41 24.58
C THR A 426 -15.32 2.78 25.22
N ASN A 427 -16.40 3.58 25.29
CA ASN A 427 -16.37 4.93 25.89
C ASN A 427 -15.28 5.81 25.26
N VAL A 428 -15.41 6.07 23.97
CA VAL A 428 -14.45 6.89 23.22
C VAL A 428 -15.14 7.96 22.39
N VAL A 429 -14.49 9.12 22.29
CA VAL A 429 -14.79 10.12 21.27
C VAL A 429 -13.57 10.26 20.36
N ILE A 430 -13.78 10.13 19.05
CA ILE A 430 -12.73 10.05 18.04
C ILE A 430 -12.95 11.14 16.99
N PRO A 431 -12.62 12.40 17.28
CA PRO A 431 -12.75 13.48 16.31
C PRO A 431 -11.61 13.44 15.29
N ASN A 432 -11.93 13.60 14.01
CA ASN A 432 -10.96 13.76 12.93
C ASN A 432 -11.35 14.97 12.07
N GLY A 433 -10.38 15.72 11.55
CA GLY A 433 -10.64 16.82 10.63
C GLY A 433 -10.74 16.36 9.16
N SER A 434 -11.67 16.90 8.36
CA SER A 434 -11.79 16.48 6.94
C SER A 434 -10.65 16.98 6.04
N ILE A 435 -9.89 17.99 6.47
CA ILE A 435 -8.69 18.47 5.75
C ILE A 435 -7.39 17.96 6.38
N ASP A 436 -7.48 17.24 7.50
CA ASP A 436 -6.33 16.65 8.17
C ASP A 436 -5.87 15.38 7.45
N PRO A 437 -4.66 15.34 6.84
CA PRO A 437 -4.21 14.16 6.10
C PRO A 437 -4.20 12.86 6.91
N TRP A 438 -4.01 12.93 8.23
CA TRP A 438 -4.01 11.76 9.10
C TRP A 438 -5.39 11.14 9.30
N HIS A 439 -6.48 11.84 8.97
CA HIS A 439 -7.83 11.29 9.08
C HIS A 439 -8.00 10.01 8.25
N ALA A 440 -7.22 9.85 7.17
CA ALA A 440 -7.25 8.67 6.31
C ALA A 440 -6.80 7.38 7.02
N LEU A 441 -6.07 7.50 8.14
CA LEU A 441 -5.71 6.37 9.03
C LEU A 441 -6.58 6.35 10.31
N GLY A 442 -7.56 7.23 10.42
CA GLY A 442 -8.50 7.25 11.52
C GLY A 442 -9.53 6.12 11.43
N THR A 443 -10.25 5.91 12.53
CA THR A 443 -11.41 5.00 12.53
C THR A 443 -12.71 5.78 12.48
N TYR A 444 -13.66 5.24 11.72
CA TYR A 444 -15.04 5.75 11.61
C TYR A 444 -16.06 4.74 12.15
N VAL A 445 -15.60 3.78 12.96
CA VAL A 445 -16.47 2.85 13.67
C VAL A 445 -17.32 3.63 14.66
N ASN A 446 -18.65 3.49 14.53
CA ASN A 446 -19.65 4.09 15.40
C ASN A 446 -20.53 2.98 15.99
N ASP A 447 -20.55 2.88 17.32
CA ASP A 447 -21.34 1.89 18.06
C ASP A 447 -21.84 2.52 19.37
N THR A 448 -23.11 2.93 19.37
CA THR A 448 -23.73 3.58 20.53
C THR A 448 -23.89 2.63 21.71
N ALA A 449 -23.96 1.31 21.51
CA ALA A 449 -24.02 0.34 22.60
C ALA A 449 -22.67 0.22 23.33
N LYS A 450 -21.57 0.50 22.62
CA LYS A 450 -20.21 0.56 23.17
C LYS A 450 -19.76 1.98 23.54
N ASN A 451 -20.60 2.99 23.36
CA ASN A 451 -20.23 4.41 23.47
C ASN A 451 -19.00 4.78 22.62
N GLN A 452 -18.95 4.28 21.38
CA GLN A 452 -17.95 4.66 20.38
C GLN A 452 -18.53 5.76 19.49
N TYR A 453 -17.93 6.95 19.53
CA TYR A 453 -18.38 8.11 18.78
C TYR A 453 -17.25 8.71 17.93
N SER A 454 -17.17 8.32 16.67
CA SER A 454 -16.27 8.91 15.67
C SER A 454 -16.96 10.00 14.87
N TYR A 455 -16.24 11.10 14.63
CA TYR A 455 -16.74 12.27 13.92
C TYR A 455 -15.72 12.79 12.90
N LEU A 456 -16.16 13.01 11.67
CA LEU A 456 -15.40 13.75 10.66
C LEU A 456 -15.86 15.21 10.63
N ILE A 457 -14.98 16.13 11.02
CA ILE A 457 -15.28 17.54 11.19
C ILE A 457 -14.96 18.27 9.88
N GLU A 458 -16.00 18.59 9.11
CA GLU A 458 -15.85 19.23 7.81
C GLU A 458 -15.14 20.59 7.89
N GLY A 459 -14.09 20.77 7.08
CA GLY A 459 -13.26 21.98 7.03
C GLY A 459 -12.28 22.13 8.20
N SER A 460 -12.16 21.14 9.08
CA SER A 460 -11.24 21.18 10.22
C SER A 460 -9.93 20.46 9.95
N ALA A 461 -8.85 21.03 10.48
CA ALA A 461 -7.48 20.53 10.40
C ALA A 461 -7.11 19.65 11.62
N HIS A 462 -5.85 19.23 11.66
CA HIS A 462 -5.30 18.27 12.62
C HIS A 462 -5.46 18.73 14.06
N CYS A 463 -6.08 17.89 14.89
CA CYS A 463 -6.29 18.11 16.32
C CYS A 463 -6.96 19.45 16.70
N ALA A 464 -7.66 20.11 15.77
CA ALA A 464 -8.15 21.48 16.00
C ALA A 464 -9.20 21.57 17.12
N ASP A 465 -9.89 20.47 17.42
CA ASP A 465 -10.83 20.35 18.54
C ASP A 465 -10.13 20.50 19.90
N MET A 466 -8.84 20.16 19.99
CA MET A 466 -8.01 20.30 21.19
C MET A 466 -7.42 21.72 21.36
N CYS A 467 -7.43 22.56 20.33
CA CYS A 467 -6.94 23.93 20.42
C CYS A 467 -8.02 24.88 20.98
N PRO A 468 -7.63 26.10 21.44
CA PRO A 468 -8.58 27.07 21.97
C PRO A 468 -9.69 27.42 20.96
N PRO A 469 -10.93 27.65 21.43
CA PRO A 469 -11.98 28.14 20.56
C PRO A 469 -11.64 29.50 19.95
N GLY A 470 -12.04 29.72 18.69
CA GLY A 470 -11.76 30.95 17.95
C GLY A 470 -12.97 31.43 17.15
N GLU A 471 -12.97 32.70 16.76
CA GLU A 471 -14.09 33.32 16.03
C GLU A 471 -14.35 32.68 14.65
N ASN A 472 -13.35 32.01 14.08
CA ASN A 472 -13.42 31.34 12.78
C ASN A 472 -13.58 29.82 12.88
N ASP A 473 -13.90 29.28 14.07
CA ASP A 473 -14.16 27.84 14.21
C ASP A 473 -15.29 27.39 13.29
N VAL A 474 -15.03 26.31 12.55
CA VAL A 474 -16.09 25.65 11.78
C VAL A 474 -17.18 25.13 12.73
N PRO A 475 -18.47 25.10 12.33
CA PRO A 475 -19.56 24.68 13.21
C PRO A 475 -19.33 23.31 13.87
N GLY A 476 -18.72 22.37 13.13
CA GLY A 476 -18.38 21.04 13.63
C GLY A 476 -17.40 21.05 14.81
N LEU A 477 -16.44 21.98 14.86
CA LEU A 477 -15.51 22.13 16.00
C LEU A 477 -16.22 22.56 17.28
N THR A 478 -17.21 23.45 17.16
CA THR A 478 -18.01 23.87 18.31
C THR A 478 -18.90 22.72 18.80
N HIS A 479 -19.49 21.98 17.87
CA HIS A 479 -20.33 20.82 18.19
C HIS A 479 -19.53 19.72 18.89
N ILE A 480 -18.39 19.30 18.34
CA ILE A 480 -17.62 18.17 18.87
C ILE A 480 -17.06 18.45 20.27
N ARG A 481 -16.61 19.67 20.56
CA ARG A 481 -16.16 20.06 21.91
C ARG A 481 -17.30 19.98 22.94
N LYS A 482 -18.55 20.20 22.51
CA LYS A 482 -19.73 20.02 23.34
C LYS A 482 -20.01 18.54 23.58
N VAL A 483 -19.97 17.71 22.53
CA VAL A 483 -20.14 16.25 22.62
C VAL A 483 -19.09 15.64 23.56
N ILE A 484 -17.82 16.03 23.43
CA ILE A 484 -16.75 15.57 24.32
C ILE A 484 -17.12 15.90 25.77
N LEU A 485 -17.46 17.16 26.08
CA LEU A 485 -17.85 17.53 27.44
C LEU A 485 -19.06 16.74 27.95
N GLU A 486 -20.09 16.56 27.13
CA GLU A 486 -21.28 15.78 27.51
C GLU A 486 -20.91 14.33 27.84
N LYS A 487 -20.03 13.71 27.05
CA LYS A 487 -19.54 12.34 27.30
C LYS A 487 -18.65 12.24 28.52
N LEU A 488 -17.79 13.23 28.74
CA LEU A 488 -17.01 13.32 29.98
C LEU A 488 -17.92 13.40 31.20
N GLN A 489 -18.97 14.21 31.17
CA GLN A 489 -19.96 14.31 32.25
C GLN A 489 -20.68 12.98 32.49
N GLU A 490 -21.05 12.27 31.41
CA GLU A 490 -21.69 10.95 31.46
C GLU A 490 -20.79 9.90 32.13
N TRP A 491 -19.57 9.72 31.62
CA TRP A 491 -18.63 8.70 32.12
C TRP A 491 -18.18 9.00 33.55
N THR A 492 -17.93 10.27 33.85
CA THR A 492 -17.52 10.71 35.18
C THR A 492 -18.68 10.91 36.12
N LYS A 493 -19.95 10.74 35.73
CA LYS A 493 -21.13 10.85 36.63
C LYS A 493 -21.15 12.10 37.52
N VAL A 494 -20.61 13.23 37.03
CA VAL A 494 -20.63 14.51 37.76
C VAL A 494 -21.95 15.21 37.44
N GLU A 495 -22.87 15.32 38.42
CA GLU A 495 -24.20 15.94 38.25
C GLU A 495 -24.10 17.47 38.06
N ASN A 496 -24.80 18.00 37.05
CA ASN A 496 -24.92 19.44 36.82
C ASN A 496 -25.88 20.07 37.86
N ASN A 497 -25.35 20.81 38.84
CA ASN A 497 -26.16 21.60 39.77
C ASN A 497 -26.66 22.95 39.21
N ASN A 498 -26.82 23.08 37.88
CA ASN A 498 -27.39 24.27 37.24
C ASN A 498 -28.38 23.86 36.15
N ASP A 499 -29.57 23.44 36.58
CA ASP A 499 -30.77 23.50 35.75
C ASP A 499 -31.15 24.97 35.54
N ASP A 500 -30.78 25.52 34.39
CA ASP A 500 -31.49 26.65 33.81
C ASP A 500 -32.29 26.13 32.62
N ASP A 501 -33.59 26.46 32.59
CA ASP A 501 -34.70 25.83 31.84
C ASP A 501 -34.55 25.90 30.29
N SER A 502 -33.40 26.38 29.80
CA SER A 502 -33.03 26.45 28.39
C SER A 502 -32.55 25.10 27.82
N ASN A 503 -31.93 24.24 28.64
CA ASN A 503 -31.33 22.98 28.17
C ASN A 503 -32.35 21.89 27.83
N ARG A 504 -33.55 21.93 28.40
CA ARG A 504 -34.63 20.97 28.08
C ARG A 504 -35.25 21.24 26.69
N THR A 505 -35.16 22.48 26.23
CA THR A 505 -35.57 22.91 24.89
C THR A 505 -34.47 22.59 23.86
N ILE A 506 -33.20 22.61 24.27
CA ILE A 506 -32.05 22.21 23.45
C ILE A 506 -32.01 20.69 23.28
N LYS A 507 -32.26 19.89 24.32
CA LYS A 507 -32.29 18.41 24.21
C LYS A 507 -33.32 17.91 23.19
N LYS A 508 -34.50 18.56 23.12
CA LYS A 508 -35.52 18.30 22.09
C LYS A 508 -35.19 18.86 20.71
N LYS A 509 -34.31 19.87 20.61
CA LYS A 509 -33.80 20.39 19.34
C LYS A 509 -32.65 19.55 18.81
N VAL A 510 -31.76 19.05 19.68
CA VAL A 510 -30.66 18.14 19.35
C VAL A 510 -31.23 16.79 18.89
N GLU A 511 -32.20 16.21 19.61
CA GLU A 511 -32.90 15.00 19.13
C GLU A 511 -33.70 15.22 17.82
N ALA A 512 -34.00 16.48 17.46
CA ALA A 512 -34.68 16.84 16.21
C ALA A 512 -33.70 17.23 15.08
N GLU A 513 -32.48 17.67 15.42
CA GLU A 513 -31.37 17.93 14.51
C GLU A 513 -30.62 16.65 14.19
N GLU A 514 -30.37 15.76 15.17
CA GLU A 514 -29.92 14.38 14.98
C GLU A 514 -30.87 13.64 14.03
N LYS A 515 -32.19 13.73 14.21
CA LYS A 515 -33.17 13.14 13.26
C LYS A 515 -33.24 13.82 11.89
N LYS A 516 -32.68 15.02 11.74
CA LYS A 516 -32.56 15.73 10.46
C LYS A 516 -31.24 15.41 9.75
N GLU A 517 -30.16 15.24 10.49
CA GLU A 517 -28.84 14.82 9.98
C GLU A 517 -28.82 13.31 9.70
N GLU A 518 -29.46 12.47 10.51
CA GLU A 518 -29.64 11.03 10.25
C GLU A 518 -30.52 10.79 8.99
N LYS A 519 -31.37 11.76 8.62
CA LYS A 519 -32.09 11.78 7.32
C LYS A 519 -31.32 12.45 6.18
N ALA A 520 -30.25 13.18 6.46
CA ALA A 520 -29.33 13.73 5.47
C ALA A 520 -28.16 12.76 5.17
N GLU A 521 -27.81 11.86 6.10
CA GLU A 521 -26.71 10.89 6.00
C GLU A 521 -27.16 9.46 5.65
N GLN A 522 -28.46 9.16 5.59
CA GLN A 522 -28.97 7.92 4.95
C GLN A 522 -29.11 8.06 3.43
N LYS A 523 -28.12 8.66 2.77
CA LYS A 523 -27.80 8.31 1.40
C LYS A 523 -26.44 7.62 1.42
N PRO A 524 -26.29 6.44 0.79
CA PRO A 524 -24.96 6.03 0.38
C PRO A 524 -24.37 7.23 -0.37
N VAL A 525 -23.11 7.58 -0.10
CA VAL A 525 -22.36 8.35 -1.07
C VAL A 525 -22.17 7.42 -2.28
N GLU A 526 -23.21 7.30 -3.09
CA GLU A 526 -23.05 7.02 -4.50
C GLU A 526 -22.26 8.20 -5.05
N HIS A 527 -21.00 7.96 -5.41
CA HIS A 527 -20.35 8.78 -6.40
C HIS A 527 -21.23 8.74 -7.66
N GLU A 528 -22.03 9.79 -7.90
CA GLU A 528 -22.67 9.99 -9.20
C GLU A 528 -21.56 10.09 -10.26
N PRO A 529 -21.53 9.18 -11.27
CA PRO A 529 -20.61 9.30 -12.38
C PRO A 529 -21.12 10.39 -13.31
N GLY A 530 -20.29 11.43 -13.51
CA GLY A 530 -20.34 12.26 -14.70
C GLY A 530 -21.17 13.54 -14.61
N ARG A 531 -20.45 14.67 -14.52
CA ARG A 531 -20.74 15.78 -15.44
C ARG A 531 -19.54 16.01 -16.34
N VAL A 532 -19.78 15.71 -17.61
CA VAL A 532 -18.98 16.07 -18.77
C VAL A 532 -18.68 17.57 -18.74
N CYS A 533 -17.41 17.95 -18.59
CA CYS A 533 -16.94 19.27 -18.98
C CYS A 533 -16.67 19.27 -20.49
N PHE A 534 -17.51 19.99 -21.24
CA PHE A 534 -17.26 20.33 -22.64
C PHE A 534 -16.24 21.50 -22.73
N GLY A 535 -15.13 21.27 -23.43
CA GLY A 535 -14.14 22.29 -23.84
C GLY A 535 -12.74 21.94 -23.31
N CYS A 536 -11.73 21.61 -24.12
CA CYS A 536 -11.37 22.21 -25.40
C CYS A 536 -11.13 21.16 -26.50
N GLY A 537 -11.94 21.24 -27.56
CA GLY A 537 -11.66 20.59 -28.84
C GLY A 537 -10.60 21.37 -29.62
N GLY A 538 -9.48 20.71 -29.91
CA GLY A 538 -8.54 21.11 -30.96
C GLY A 538 -8.71 20.21 -32.17
N GLN A 539 -9.69 20.51 -33.04
CA GLN A 539 -9.84 19.83 -34.32
C GLN A 539 -8.61 20.05 -35.21
N ARG A 540 -7.89 18.98 -35.57
CA ARG A 540 -7.14 18.94 -36.83
C ARG A 540 -7.80 17.92 -37.75
N LYS A 541 -8.35 18.43 -38.86
CA LYS A 541 -8.98 17.65 -39.93
C LYS A 541 -7.96 16.71 -40.60
N PRO A 542 -8.35 15.48 -40.95
CA PRO A 542 -7.53 14.58 -41.76
C PRO A 542 -7.62 14.99 -43.24
N LEU A 543 -6.46 15.18 -43.88
CA LEU A 543 -6.35 15.21 -45.34
C LEU A 543 -6.17 13.78 -45.82
N ILE A 544 -7.29 13.17 -46.22
CA ILE A 544 -7.31 11.94 -47.01
C ILE A 544 -6.73 12.27 -48.39
N ARG A 545 -5.64 11.60 -48.78
CA ARG A 545 -5.25 11.46 -50.17
C ARG A 545 -5.12 9.99 -50.49
N ASN A 546 -6.07 9.51 -51.29
CA ASN A 546 -6.07 8.21 -51.92
C ASN A 546 -4.80 8.02 -52.76
N GLY A 547 -4.20 6.85 -52.65
CA GLY A 547 -3.15 6.36 -53.53
C GLY A 547 -3.03 4.85 -53.36
N GLU A 548 -3.76 4.12 -54.20
CA GLU A 548 -3.59 2.69 -54.43
C GLU A 548 -2.13 2.38 -54.79
N PHE A 549 -1.51 1.37 -54.15
CA PHE A 549 -0.44 0.62 -54.79
C PHE A 549 -0.48 -0.85 -54.39
N ASN A 550 -0.43 -1.67 -55.44
CA ASN A 550 -0.65 -3.12 -55.48
C ASN A 550 0.40 -3.96 -54.75
N LEU A 551 -0.07 -5.12 -54.30
CA LEU A 551 0.65 -6.33 -53.90
C LEU A 551 1.82 -6.70 -54.83
N MET A 552 2.96 -7.10 -54.27
CA MET A 552 3.77 -8.24 -54.73
C MET A 552 4.60 -8.84 -53.58
N SER A 553 4.23 -10.07 -53.21
CA SER A 553 5.00 -11.19 -52.61
C SER A 553 6.45 -10.99 -52.12
N GLY A 554 6.68 -11.38 -50.87
CA GLY A 554 8.00 -11.73 -50.33
C GLY A 554 7.90 -12.09 -48.85
N ASN A 555 8.20 -13.33 -48.50
CA ASN A 555 8.02 -13.95 -47.19
C ASN A 555 8.80 -13.27 -46.06
N GLU A 556 8.09 -13.01 -44.97
CA GLU A 556 8.41 -13.15 -43.53
C GLU A 556 7.66 -12.04 -42.78
N LYS A 557 6.45 -12.36 -42.30
CA LYS A 557 5.72 -11.48 -41.40
C LYS A 557 6.44 -11.47 -40.05
N PHE A 558 7.33 -10.50 -39.89
CA PHE A 558 7.88 -10.11 -38.60
C PHE A 558 6.72 -9.73 -37.64
N ARG A 559 6.60 -10.48 -36.54
CA ARG A 559 5.67 -10.19 -35.44
C ARG A 559 6.11 -8.90 -34.73
N GLY A 560 5.48 -7.78 -35.07
CA GLY A 560 5.65 -6.49 -34.39
C GLY A 560 5.11 -6.50 -32.96
N GLY A 561 5.66 -5.65 -32.10
CA GLY A 561 5.10 -5.15 -30.83
C GLY A 561 4.46 -6.17 -29.87
N ARG A 562 5.23 -6.65 -28.89
CA ARG A 562 4.79 -7.44 -27.72
C ARG A 562 5.07 -6.54 -26.53
N LEU A 563 4.05 -6.19 -25.78
CA LEU A 563 4.14 -5.50 -24.50
C LEU A 563 5.02 -6.31 -23.53
N ILE A 564 5.87 -5.63 -22.76
CA ILE A 564 6.80 -6.25 -21.83
C ILE A 564 6.25 -6.05 -20.40
N GLY A 565 6.29 -7.13 -19.61
CA GLY A 565 5.42 -7.32 -18.44
C GLY A 565 4.31 -8.37 -18.66
N ARG A 566 4.23 -8.99 -19.85
CA ARG A 566 3.48 -10.25 -20.01
C ARG A 566 4.10 -11.28 -19.04
N PRO A 567 3.34 -11.87 -18.07
CA PRO A 567 3.66 -13.23 -17.66
C PRO A 567 3.77 -14.06 -18.95
N MET A 568 4.70 -15.00 -19.05
CA MET A 568 4.68 -15.93 -20.19
C MET A 568 3.46 -16.84 -19.98
N LEU A 569 2.30 -16.38 -20.44
CA LEU A 569 1.02 -17.05 -20.21
C LEU A 569 1.14 -18.49 -20.73
N LEU A 570 0.76 -19.47 -19.91
CA LEU A 570 0.84 -20.89 -20.24
C LEU A 570 -0.10 -21.16 -21.42
N GLY A 571 0.43 -21.16 -22.65
CA GLY A 571 -0.40 -21.30 -23.85
C GLY A 571 0.39 -21.39 -25.15
N GLN A 572 0.67 -20.25 -25.80
CA GLN A 572 1.05 -20.25 -27.22
C GLN A 572 2.54 -20.41 -27.57
N ASP A 573 3.48 -20.00 -26.71
CA ASP A 573 4.92 -19.99 -27.08
C ASP A 573 5.60 -21.37 -26.96
N GLU A 574 4.92 -22.39 -26.44
CA GLU A 574 5.46 -23.75 -26.32
C GLU A 574 5.24 -24.60 -27.59
N ASP A 575 4.43 -24.14 -28.55
CA ASP A 575 4.30 -24.81 -29.84
C ASP A 575 5.56 -24.69 -30.70
N ILE A 576 6.36 -23.64 -30.51
CA ILE A 576 7.60 -23.37 -31.26
C ILE A 576 8.79 -24.18 -30.72
N LEU A 577 8.79 -24.55 -29.43
CA LEU A 577 9.92 -25.22 -28.76
C LEU A 577 9.97 -26.74 -28.99
N PHE A 578 8.85 -27.39 -29.33
CA PHE A 578 8.78 -28.84 -29.46
C PHE A 578 8.16 -29.25 -30.80
N GLY A 579 8.89 -29.00 -31.90
CA GLY A 579 8.48 -29.25 -33.29
C GLY A 579 7.50 -30.42 -33.48
N LEU A 580 6.40 -30.14 -34.18
CA LEU A 580 5.29 -31.08 -34.36
C LEU A 580 5.65 -32.25 -35.29
N ASP A 581 5.22 -33.44 -34.87
CA ASP A 581 4.74 -34.50 -35.75
C ASP A 581 3.63 -35.27 -35.00
N LYS A 582 2.37 -34.80 -35.08
CA LYS A 582 1.11 -35.58 -34.99
C LYS A 582 -0.12 -34.65 -35.16
N GLU A 583 -1.21 -35.23 -35.68
CA GLU A 583 -2.48 -34.58 -36.03
C GLU A 583 -3.05 -33.71 -34.90
N THR A 584 -3.51 -32.50 -35.24
CA THR A 584 -4.19 -31.58 -34.30
C THR A 584 -5.43 -32.25 -33.70
N PRO A 585 -5.54 -32.35 -32.36
CA PRO A 585 -6.72 -32.92 -31.69
C PRO A 585 -8.00 -32.17 -32.05
N ASN A 586 -9.13 -32.89 -32.09
CA ASN A 586 -10.44 -32.27 -32.33
C ASN A 586 -10.88 -31.43 -31.12
N ILE A 587 -11.24 -30.18 -31.38
CA ILE A 587 -11.87 -29.27 -30.41
C ILE A 587 -13.37 -29.57 -30.30
N SER A 588 -13.92 -29.49 -29.09
CA SER A 588 -15.36 -29.70 -28.82
C SER A 588 -16.01 -28.41 -28.32
N GLU A 589 -17.29 -28.24 -28.63
CA GLU A 589 -18.09 -27.08 -28.24
C GLU A 589 -18.99 -27.42 -27.04
N PHE A 590 -19.10 -26.48 -26.12
CA PHE A 590 -19.97 -26.55 -24.95
C PHE A 590 -20.79 -25.26 -24.85
N GLN A 591 -22.10 -25.38 -24.61
CA GLN A 591 -22.95 -24.21 -24.39
C GLN A 591 -22.87 -23.81 -22.93
N GLN A 592 -22.25 -22.65 -22.67
CA GLN A 592 -22.00 -22.12 -21.34
C GLN A 592 -22.91 -20.91 -21.04
N ILE A 593 -23.22 -20.67 -19.77
CA ILE A 593 -23.93 -19.50 -19.27
C ILE A 593 -22.98 -18.30 -19.19
N LEU A 594 -23.37 -17.16 -19.75
CA LEU A 594 -22.59 -15.93 -19.72
C LEU A 594 -22.42 -15.40 -18.29
N ASP A 595 -23.52 -15.33 -17.54
CA ASP A 595 -23.57 -14.83 -16.17
C ASP A 595 -24.29 -15.84 -15.27
N HIS A 596 -23.53 -16.56 -14.45
CA HIS A 596 -24.06 -17.55 -13.50
C HIS A 596 -24.81 -16.92 -12.31
N PHE A 597 -24.72 -15.61 -12.15
CA PHE A 597 -25.29 -14.86 -11.03
C PHE A 597 -26.49 -13.99 -11.47
N GLU A 598 -26.92 -14.08 -12.74
CA GLU A 598 -28.17 -13.47 -13.19
C GLU A 598 -29.37 -14.24 -12.59
N THR A 599 -30.26 -13.50 -11.94
CA THR A 599 -31.42 -14.07 -11.22
C THR A 599 -32.71 -13.97 -12.05
N ASP A 600 -32.72 -13.11 -13.06
CA ASP A 600 -33.82 -12.99 -14.01
C ASP A 600 -33.59 -13.98 -15.17
N GLU A 601 -34.28 -15.13 -15.13
CA GLU A 601 -34.18 -16.18 -16.16
C GLU A 601 -34.38 -15.66 -17.59
N SER A 602 -35.15 -14.57 -17.76
CA SER A 602 -35.38 -13.97 -19.08
C SER A 602 -34.16 -13.26 -19.68
N LYS A 603 -33.14 -12.99 -18.85
CA LYS A 603 -31.89 -12.32 -19.22
C LYS A 603 -30.70 -13.26 -19.29
N VAL A 604 -30.85 -14.52 -18.91
CA VAL A 604 -29.80 -15.53 -19.03
C VAL A 604 -29.41 -15.69 -20.50
N LYS A 605 -28.13 -15.46 -20.77
CA LYS A 605 -27.53 -15.60 -22.10
C LYS A 605 -26.51 -16.72 -22.06
N ASN A 606 -26.31 -17.36 -23.21
CA ASN A 606 -25.30 -18.40 -23.38
C ASN A 606 -24.25 -17.97 -24.38
N PHE A 607 -23.08 -18.59 -24.30
CA PHE A 607 -22.01 -18.51 -25.28
C PHE A 607 -21.41 -19.90 -25.53
N THR A 608 -20.67 -20.02 -26.63
CA THR A 608 -19.93 -21.26 -26.92
C THR A 608 -18.56 -21.19 -26.23
N GLN A 609 -18.33 -22.13 -25.32
CA GLN A 609 -17.02 -22.39 -24.70
C GLN A 609 -16.41 -23.63 -25.33
N TYR A 610 -15.10 -23.63 -25.56
CA TYR A 610 -14.40 -24.74 -26.18
C TYR A 610 -13.67 -25.61 -25.16
N PHE A 611 -13.57 -26.90 -25.45
CA PHE A 611 -12.81 -27.83 -24.63
C PHE A 611 -12.21 -28.95 -25.47
N TYR A 612 -11.23 -29.64 -24.89
CA TYR A 612 -10.60 -30.83 -25.45
C TYR A 612 -10.88 -32.05 -24.57
N ILE A 613 -10.90 -33.23 -25.19
CA ILE A 613 -11.06 -34.51 -24.50
C ILE A 613 -9.98 -35.50 -24.97
N ASN A 614 -9.31 -36.13 -24.01
CA ASN A 614 -8.41 -37.25 -24.25
C ASN A 614 -8.96 -38.50 -23.54
N GLU A 615 -9.45 -39.45 -24.35
CA GLU A 615 -10.00 -40.73 -23.88
C GLU A 615 -9.01 -41.89 -24.07
N GLU A 616 -7.76 -41.65 -24.48
CA GLU A 616 -6.78 -42.69 -24.86
C GLU A 616 -6.57 -43.75 -23.76
N HIS A 617 -6.52 -43.32 -22.50
CA HIS A 617 -6.28 -44.20 -21.34
C HIS A 617 -7.53 -44.49 -20.50
N TYR A 618 -8.69 -43.97 -20.90
CA TYR A 618 -9.90 -44.08 -20.11
C TYR A 618 -10.44 -45.52 -20.10
N LYS A 619 -10.85 -46.00 -18.91
CA LYS A 619 -11.64 -47.23 -18.76
C LYS A 619 -12.92 -46.94 -17.99
N PRO A 620 -14.04 -47.63 -18.28
CA PRO A 620 -15.29 -47.45 -17.55
C PRO A 620 -15.09 -47.55 -16.02
N GLY A 621 -15.55 -46.53 -15.29
CA GLY A 621 -15.37 -46.42 -13.84
C GLY A 621 -14.07 -45.75 -13.39
N GLY A 622 -13.22 -45.33 -14.33
CA GLY A 622 -12.07 -44.47 -14.04
C GLY A 622 -12.48 -43.03 -13.66
N PRO A 623 -11.59 -42.26 -13.00
CA PRO A 623 -11.86 -40.89 -12.61
C PRO A 623 -11.84 -39.93 -13.82
N GLN A 624 -12.29 -38.69 -13.60
CA GLN A 624 -12.29 -37.62 -14.59
C GLN A 624 -11.26 -36.58 -14.17
N PHE A 625 -10.29 -36.27 -15.02
CA PHE A 625 -9.35 -35.18 -14.78
C PHE A 625 -9.80 -33.96 -15.57
N LEU A 626 -9.84 -32.81 -14.90
CA LEU A 626 -10.09 -31.53 -15.55
C LEU A 626 -8.86 -30.65 -15.43
N PHE A 627 -8.24 -30.38 -16.57
CA PHE A 627 -7.24 -29.33 -16.69
C PHE A 627 -7.94 -28.00 -16.98
N ILE A 628 -7.77 -27.03 -16.09
CA ILE A 628 -8.35 -25.70 -16.18
C ILE A 628 -7.47 -24.85 -17.11
N GLY A 629 -8.06 -24.27 -18.14
CA GLY A 629 -7.38 -23.29 -18.99
C GLY A 629 -7.03 -22.02 -18.23
N GLY A 630 -5.84 -21.50 -18.48
CA GLY A 630 -5.34 -20.27 -17.88
C GLY A 630 -5.53 -19.06 -18.77
N GLU A 631 -4.60 -18.13 -18.64
CA GLU A 631 -4.60 -16.79 -19.21
C GLU A 631 -4.18 -16.75 -20.70
N ASP A 632 -4.45 -17.79 -21.48
CA ASP A 632 -4.17 -17.84 -22.92
C ASP A 632 -5.01 -18.97 -23.56
N ARG A 633 -4.91 -19.12 -24.89
CA ARG A 633 -5.48 -20.25 -25.61
C ARG A 633 -4.98 -21.55 -25.00
N LEU A 634 -5.90 -22.49 -24.78
CA LEU A 634 -5.56 -23.75 -24.13
C LEU A 634 -4.66 -24.61 -25.03
N GLY A 635 -3.42 -24.83 -24.60
CA GLY A 635 -2.46 -25.69 -25.30
C GLY A 635 -2.82 -27.17 -25.21
N THR A 636 -2.77 -27.89 -26.33
CA THR A 636 -3.15 -29.31 -26.37
C THR A 636 -2.03 -30.24 -25.84
N LYS A 637 -0.77 -29.80 -25.81
CA LYS A 637 0.36 -30.66 -25.40
C LYS A 637 0.22 -31.21 -23.99
N PHE A 638 -0.27 -30.43 -23.03
CA PHE A 638 -0.49 -30.87 -21.65
C PHE A 638 -1.53 -32.00 -21.52
N LEU A 639 -2.41 -32.13 -22.52
CA LEU A 639 -3.52 -33.08 -22.50
C LEU A 639 -3.21 -34.36 -23.28
N PHE A 640 -2.36 -34.30 -24.31
CA PHE A 640 -2.15 -35.39 -25.27
C PHE A 640 -0.71 -35.92 -25.37
N SER A 641 0.29 -35.26 -24.76
CA SER A 641 1.67 -35.73 -24.85
C SER A 641 1.94 -36.80 -23.78
N GLU A 642 2.28 -38.02 -24.20
CA GLU A 642 2.53 -39.15 -23.29
C GLU A 642 3.55 -38.81 -22.20
N ASN A 643 4.59 -38.03 -22.46
CA ASN A 643 5.61 -37.71 -21.48
C ASN A 643 5.20 -36.67 -20.43
N ILE A 644 4.01 -36.07 -20.55
CA ILE A 644 3.49 -35.10 -19.58
C ILE A 644 2.96 -35.82 -18.34
N PRO A 645 3.31 -35.37 -17.11
CA PRO A 645 2.83 -35.94 -15.86
C PRO A 645 1.32 -36.14 -15.78
N LEU A 646 0.50 -35.18 -16.22
CA LEU A 646 -0.97 -35.33 -16.25
C LEU A 646 -1.43 -36.55 -17.04
N VAL A 647 -0.86 -36.78 -18.23
CA VAL A 647 -1.18 -37.92 -19.08
C VAL A 647 -0.70 -39.22 -18.45
N GLN A 648 0.48 -39.21 -17.81
CA GLN A 648 0.96 -40.36 -17.04
C GLN A 648 0.05 -40.68 -15.84
N TYR A 649 -0.44 -39.67 -15.12
CA TYR A 649 -1.39 -39.89 -14.03
C TYR A 649 -2.68 -40.52 -14.56
N ALA A 650 -3.20 -40.01 -15.69
CA ALA A 650 -4.41 -40.55 -16.31
C ALA A 650 -4.23 -42.01 -16.73
N LYS A 651 -3.07 -42.35 -17.28
CA LYS A 651 -2.70 -43.73 -17.63
C LYS A 651 -2.65 -44.66 -16.41
N GLU A 652 -2.04 -44.19 -15.32
CA GLU A 652 -1.90 -44.95 -14.08
C GLU A 652 -3.23 -45.15 -13.33
N THR A 653 -4.21 -44.27 -13.54
CA THR A 653 -5.53 -44.33 -12.87
C THR A 653 -6.68 -44.70 -13.81
N ASN A 654 -6.40 -44.91 -15.08
CA ASN A 654 -7.38 -45.11 -16.16
C ASN A 654 -8.38 -43.95 -16.30
N ALA A 655 -7.90 -42.71 -16.11
CA ALA A 655 -8.72 -41.51 -16.18
C ALA A 655 -9.00 -41.06 -17.62
N VAL A 656 -10.10 -40.34 -17.81
CA VAL A 656 -10.31 -39.46 -18.97
C VAL A 656 -9.80 -38.07 -18.62
N ILE A 657 -9.19 -37.36 -19.58
CA ILE A 657 -8.74 -35.98 -19.40
C ILE A 657 -9.64 -35.04 -20.20
N TYR A 658 -10.14 -34.02 -19.53
CA TYR A 658 -10.81 -32.86 -20.11
C TYR A 658 -9.91 -31.64 -19.95
N GLY A 659 -9.82 -30.82 -20.99
CA GLY A 659 -9.21 -29.50 -20.90
C GLY A 659 -10.25 -28.45 -21.25
N LEU A 660 -10.68 -27.65 -20.27
CA LEU A 660 -11.69 -26.60 -20.49
C LEU A 660 -11.00 -25.26 -20.73
N GLU A 661 -11.22 -24.65 -21.89
CA GLU A 661 -10.66 -23.34 -22.18
C GLU A 661 -11.38 -22.25 -21.39
N HIS A 662 -10.62 -21.31 -20.82
CA HIS A 662 -11.15 -20.25 -19.97
C HIS A 662 -12.01 -19.27 -20.80
N ARG A 663 -13.12 -18.78 -20.23
CA ARG A 663 -13.90 -17.69 -20.83
C ARG A 663 -12.99 -16.49 -21.18
N TYR A 664 -13.23 -15.82 -22.29
CA TYR A 664 -12.41 -14.72 -22.86
C TYR A 664 -11.05 -15.12 -23.43
N TYR A 665 -10.51 -16.31 -23.13
CA TYR A 665 -9.20 -16.72 -23.64
C TYR A 665 -9.35 -17.71 -24.79
N GLY A 666 -8.37 -17.69 -25.71
CA GLY A 666 -8.38 -18.55 -26.88
C GLY A 666 -9.60 -18.29 -27.78
N ASP A 667 -10.29 -19.35 -28.14
CA ASP A 667 -11.48 -19.30 -29.00
C ASP A 667 -12.78 -19.10 -28.19
N SER A 668 -12.71 -19.24 -26.87
CA SER A 668 -13.85 -19.18 -25.92
C SER A 668 -14.24 -17.75 -25.54
N VAL A 669 -14.62 -16.93 -26.52
CA VAL A 669 -14.93 -15.49 -26.32
C VAL A 669 -16.45 -15.25 -26.21
N PRO A 670 -16.95 -14.81 -25.03
CA PRO A 670 -18.40 -14.71 -24.79
C PRO A 670 -19.06 -13.42 -25.27
N VAL A 671 -18.28 -12.45 -25.76
CA VAL A 671 -18.69 -11.08 -26.05
C VAL A 671 -18.16 -10.60 -27.41
N GLU A 672 -18.75 -9.55 -27.94
CA GLU A 672 -18.38 -8.97 -29.25
C GLU A 672 -17.06 -8.17 -29.23
N ASP A 673 -16.72 -7.59 -28.06
CA ASP A 673 -15.51 -6.81 -27.84
C ASP A 673 -15.08 -6.86 -26.36
N PHE A 674 -13.89 -6.33 -26.09
CA PHE A 674 -13.29 -6.23 -24.76
C PHE A 674 -13.43 -4.81 -24.17
N SER A 675 -14.55 -4.13 -24.44
CA SER A 675 -14.91 -2.91 -23.73
C SER A 675 -15.15 -3.17 -22.24
N VAL A 676 -14.95 -2.17 -21.38
CA VAL A 676 -15.16 -2.31 -19.91
C VAL A 676 -16.55 -2.86 -19.56
N LYS A 677 -17.59 -2.46 -20.31
CA LYS A 677 -18.95 -2.98 -20.15
C LYS A 677 -19.04 -4.50 -20.37
N ASN A 678 -18.25 -5.02 -21.30
CA ASN A 678 -18.24 -6.44 -21.64
C ASN A 678 -17.24 -7.23 -20.79
N LEU A 679 -16.22 -6.60 -20.19
CA LEU A 679 -15.25 -7.27 -19.31
C LEU A 679 -15.79 -7.58 -17.90
N VAL A 680 -16.99 -7.11 -17.55
CA VAL A 680 -17.62 -7.38 -16.24
C VAL A 680 -17.86 -8.87 -15.97
N TYR A 681 -17.92 -9.72 -17.01
CA TYR A 681 -18.07 -11.18 -16.86
C TYR A 681 -16.73 -11.93 -16.84
N LEU A 682 -15.59 -11.22 -16.98
CA LEU A 682 -14.27 -11.78 -16.77
C LEU A 682 -13.91 -11.62 -15.28
N THR A 683 -14.40 -12.57 -14.49
CA THR A 683 -14.08 -12.68 -13.07
C THR A 683 -13.72 -14.10 -12.69
N SER A 684 -12.91 -14.26 -11.65
CA SER A 684 -12.58 -15.56 -11.05
C SER A 684 -13.83 -16.34 -10.63
N GLN A 685 -14.83 -15.66 -10.06
CA GLN A 685 -16.07 -16.29 -9.60
C GLN A 685 -16.87 -16.88 -10.76
N GLN A 686 -16.96 -16.16 -11.88
CA GLN A 686 -17.62 -16.67 -13.08
C GLN A 686 -16.85 -17.85 -13.68
N ALA A 687 -15.52 -17.80 -13.69
CA ALA A 687 -14.69 -18.92 -14.15
C ALA A 687 -14.87 -20.18 -13.29
N LEU A 688 -14.97 -20.04 -11.96
CA LEU A 688 -15.25 -21.17 -11.08
C LEU A 688 -16.67 -21.72 -11.30
N ALA A 689 -17.65 -20.86 -11.56
CA ALA A 689 -19.01 -21.29 -11.89
C ALA A 689 -19.10 -22.00 -13.26
N ASP A 690 -18.31 -21.58 -14.25
CA ASP A 690 -18.17 -22.28 -15.52
C ASP A 690 -17.69 -23.72 -15.33
N ILE A 691 -16.64 -23.90 -14.54
CA ILE A 691 -16.06 -25.21 -14.26
C ILE A 691 -17.11 -26.12 -13.62
N LYS A 692 -17.86 -25.61 -12.65
CA LYS A 692 -18.95 -26.36 -12.00
C LYS A 692 -20.01 -26.78 -13.03
N TYR A 693 -20.54 -25.82 -13.79
CA TYR A 693 -21.60 -26.08 -14.76
C TYR A 693 -21.16 -27.06 -15.86
N PHE A 694 -19.91 -26.93 -16.30
CA PHE A 694 -19.30 -27.87 -17.25
C PHE A 694 -19.25 -29.28 -16.69
N ILE A 695 -18.71 -29.48 -15.48
CA ILE A 695 -18.63 -30.80 -14.83
C ILE A 695 -20.01 -31.43 -14.68
N GLU A 696 -20.98 -30.70 -14.15
CA GLU A 696 -22.35 -31.19 -13.96
C GLU A 696 -23.01 -31.59 -15.28
N SER A 697 -22.81 -30.79 -16.33
CA SER A 697 -23.36 -31.07 -17.66
C SER A 697 -22.72 -32.30 -18.32
N ILE A 698 -21.39 -32.42 -18.24
CA ILE A 698 -20.67 -33.57 -18.79
C ILE A 698 -21.05 -34.86 -18.05
N ASN A 699 -21.26 -34.81 -16.74
CA ASN A 699 -21.75 -35.95 -15.96
C ASN A 699 -23.09 -36.47 -16.50
N VAL A 700 -24.01 -35.56 -16.84
CA VAL A 700 -25.31 -35.91 -17.45
C VAL A 700 -25.14 -36.45 -18.86
N GLU A 701 -24.34 -35.77 -19.70
CA GLU A 701 -24.15 -36.14 -21.11
C GLU A 701 -23.49 -37.53 -21.25
N LYS A 702 -22.40 -37.75 -20.52
CA LYS A 702 -21.61 -38.99 -20.55
C LYS A 702 -22.20 -40.10 -19.67
N LYS A 703 -23.21 -39.77 -18.86
CA LYS A 703 -23.90 -40.69 -17.92
C LYS A 703 -22.92 -41.35 -16.93
N TYR A 704 -22.00 -40.58 -16.39
CA TYR A 704 -21.07 -41.08 -15.38
C TYR A 704 -21.84 -41.47 -14.10
N THR A 705 -21.55 -42.66 -13.59
CA THR A 705 -22.10 -43.15 -12.31
C THR A 705 -21.03 -43.02 -11.24
N ASP A 706 -21.29 -42.23 -10.20
CA ASP A 706 -20.31 -41.90 -9.15
C ASP A 706 -19.02 -41.24 -9.71
N PRO A 707 -19.14 -40.14 -10.50
CA PRO A 707 -17.97 -39.50 -11.12
C PRO A 707 -17.00 -38.96 -10.05
N LYS A 708 -15.71 -39.11 -10.31
CA LYS A 708 -14.63 -38.66 -9.41
C LYS A 708 -13.75 -37.66 -10.15
N TRP A 709 -14.15 -36.39 -10.07
CA TRP A 709 -13.45 -35.30 -10.73
C TRP A 709 -12.26 -34.82 -9.92
N ILE A 710 -11.10 -34.67 -10.57
CA ILE A 710 -9.91 -34.02 -10.00
C ILE A 710 -9.52 -32.86 -10.90
N THR A 711 -9.38 -31.67 -10.32
CA THR A 711 -8.99 -30.46 -11.06
C THR A 711 -7.48 -30.23 -11.00
N PHE A 712 -6.92 -29.74 -12.11
CA PHE A 712 -5.51 -29.40 -12.29
C PHE A 712 -5.38 -28.02 -12.90
N GLY A 713 -4.36 -27.27 -12.50
CA GLY A 713 -4.00 -26.02 -13.15
C GLY A 713 -2.62 -25.52 -12.76
N GLY A 714 -2.02 -24.69 -13.62
CA GLY A 714 -0.76 -23.98 -13.38
C GLY A 714 -0.99 -22.47 -13.35
N SER A 715 -0.15 -21.70 -12.65
CA SER A 715 -0.31 -20.23 -12.53
C SER A 715 -1.69 -19.86 -11.97
N TYR A 716 -2.36 -18.83 -12.50
CA TYR A 716 -3.75 -18.49 -12.19
C TYR A 716 -4.70 -19.67 -12.28
N ALA A 717 -4.56 -20.57 -13.26
CA ALA A 717 -5.38 -21.79 -13.31
C ALA A 717 -5.12 -22.72 -12.12
N GLY A 718 -3.91 -22.71 -11.58
CA GLY A 718 -3.57 -23.39 -10.31
C GLY A 718 -4.27 -22.76 -9.10
N ALA A 719 -4.38 -21.43 -9.07
CA ALA A 719 -5.17 -20.72 -8.08
C ALA A 719 -6.67 -21.02 -8.24
N LEU A 720 -7.22 -20.99 -9.47
CA LEU A 720 -8.59 -21.42 -9.76
C LEU A 720 -8.83 -22.87 -9.31
N SER A 721 -7.89 -23.79 -9.55
CA SER A 721 -8.00 -25.18 -9.12
C SER A 721 -8.09 -25.29 -7.59
N ALA A 722 -7.29 -24.50 -6.86
CA ALA A 722 -7.33 -24.46 -5.40
C ALA A 722 -8.65 -23.86 -4.88
N TRP A 723 -9.09 -22.73 -5.45
CA TRP A 723 -10.34 -22.05 -5.09
C TRP A 723 -11.56 -22.87 -5.47
N PHE A 724 -11.52 -23.64 -6.56
CA PHE A 724 -12.60 -24.52 -6.97
C PHE A 724 -12.87 -25.58 -5.91
N ARG A 725 -11.82 -26.21 -5.35
CA ARG A 725 -11.99 -27.16 -4.26
C ARG A 725 -12.53 -26.53 -2.99
N GLN A 726 -12.13 -25.29 -2.69
CA GLN A 726 -12.62 -24.55 -1.53
C GLN A 726 -14.11 -24.19 -1.68
N LYS A 727 -14.54 -23.77 -2.86
CA LYS A 727 -15.89 -23.22 -3.09
C LYS A 727 -16.92 -24.26 -3.54
N TYR A 728 -16.47 -25.33 -4.19
CA TYR A 728 -17.31 -26.41 -4.71
C TYR A 728 -16.76 -27.80 -4.32
N PRO A 729 -16.56 -28.08 -3.02
CA PRO A 729 -16.01 -29.36 -2.55
C PRO A 729 -16.92 -30.56 -2.88
N GLU A 730 -18.18 -30.35 -3.21
CA GLU A 730 -19.13 -31.39 -3.62
C GLU A 730 -18.96 -31.84 -5.08
N VAL A 731 -18.26 -31.04 -5.91
CA VAL A 731 -18.17 -31.26 -7.37
C VAL A 731 -16.88 -31.98 -7.76
N THR A 732 -15.80 -31.78 -7.00
CA THR A 732 -14.50 -32.42 -7.23
C THR A 732 -14.09 -33.23 -6.01
N VAL A 733 -13.41 -34.36 -6.15
CA VAL A 733 -12.92 -35.16 -5.01
C VAL A 733 -11.55 -34.70 -4.49
N GLY A 734 -10.83 -33.86 -5.24
CA GLY A 734 -9.53 -33.32 -4.86
C GLY A 734 -8.92 -32.45 -5.96
N THR A 735 -7.89 -31.67 -5.63
CA THR A 735 -7.32 -30.69 -6.56
C THR A 735 -5.80 -30.67 -6.49
N VAL A 736 -5.17 -30.39 -7.65
CA VAL A 736 -3.73 -30.21 -7.82
C VAL A 736 -3.49 -28.81 -8.37
N GLY A 737 -2.92 -27.92 -7.56
CA GLY A 737 -2.50 -26.59 -7.99
C GLY A 737 -0.99 -26.54 -8.16
N SER A 738 -0.50 -26.03 -9.29
CA SER A 738 0.91 -25.72 -9.46
C SER A 738 1.14 -24.22 -9.58
N SER A 739 2.07 -23.69 -8.78
CA SER A 739 2.57 -22.31 -8.86
C SER A 739 1.45 -21.27 -8.87
N GLY A 740 0.39 -21.53 -8.11
CA GLY A 740 -0.83 -20.74 -8.15
C GLY A 740 -0.78 -19.58 -7.15
N PRO A 741 -0.81 -18.31 -7.59
CA PRO A 741 -0.84 -17.18 -6.69
C PRO A 741 -2.25 -17.03 -6.11
N VAL A 742 -2.39 -17.31 -4.82
CA VAL A 742 -3.67 -17.29 -4.11
C VAL A 742 -3.84 -16.08 -3.19
N GLU A 743 -2.77 -15.32 -2.96
CA GLU A 743 -2.76 -14.07 -2.19
C GLU A 743 -2.87 -12.86 -3.12
N ALA A 744 -4.08 -12.33 -3.34
CA ALA A 744 -4.27 -11.07 -4.07
C ALA A 744 -3.62 -9.89 -3.32
N LYS A 745 -2.75 -9.15 -4.01
CA LYS A 745 -1.92 -8.08 -3.43
C LYS A 745 -1.62 -7.01 -4.45
N VAL A 746 -1.88 -5.74 -4.14
CA VAL A 746 -1.65 -4.62 -5.07
C VAL A 746 -0.17 -4.46 -5.39
N ASP A 747 0.63 -4.13 -4.37
CA ASP A 747 2.08 -3.95 -4.49
C ASP A 747 2.81 -5.28 -4.24
N PHE A 748 3.33 -5.92 -5.29
CA PHE A 748 3.96 -7.25 -5.26
C PHE A 748 5.47 -7.17 -5.52
N PHE A 749 6.17 -6.40 -4.69
CA PHE A 749 7.63 -6.29 -4.72
C PHE A 749 8.37 -7.60 -4.38
N GLU A 750 7.74 -8.55 -3.68
CA GLU A 750 8.37 -9.84 -3.34
C GLU A 750 8.70 -10.68 -4.58
N TYR A 751 8.01 -10.45 -5.69
CA TYR A 751 8.38 -11.04 -6.97
C TYR A 751 9.85 -10.73 -7.28
N ASP A 752 10.23 -9.46 -7.18
CA ASP A 752 11.57 -9.01 -7.51
C ASP A 752 12.60 -9.44 -6.45
N GLN A 753 12.19 -9.59 -5.18
CA GLN A 753 13.02 -10.19 -4.14
C GLN A 753 13.44 -11.62 -4.49
N VAL A 754 12.52 -12.46 -4.96
CA VAL A 754 12.83 -13.83 -5.39
C VAL A 754 13.75 -13.82 -6.60
N VAL A 755 13.53 -12.91 -7.56
CA VAL A 755 14.37 -12.76 -8.76
C VAL A 755 15.81 -12.40 -8.40
N GLN A 756 16.02 -11.42 -7.52
CA GLN A 756 17.37 -11.05 -7.10
C GLN A 756 18.07 -12.15 -6.30
N ASP A 757 17.34 -12.93 -5.50
CA ASP A 757 17.92 -14.02 -4.71
C ASP A 757 18.31 -15.22 -5.57
N ALA A 758 17.55 -15.51 -6.62
CA ALA A 758 17.95 -16.44 -7.67
C ALA A 758 19.26 -16.01 -8.36
N LEU A 759 19.52 -14.70 -8.43
CA LEU A 759 20.70 -14.09 -9.07
C LEU A 759 21.84 -13.77 -8.10
N LYS A 760 21.87 -14.37 -6.90
CA LYS A 760 22.86 -14.06 -5.84
C LYS A 760 24.33 -13.99 -6.29
N ASP A 761 24.74 -14.80 -7.27
CA ASP A 761 26.12 -14.88 -7.76
C ASP A 761 26.53 -13.73 -8.70
N CYS A 762 25.57 -12.91 -9.15
CA CYS A 762 25.82 -11.77 -10.03
C CYS A 762 25.01 -10.51 -9.68
N LYS A 763 24.11 -10.56 -8.70
CA LYS A 763 23.24 -9.43 -8.33
C LYS A 763 23.99 -8.14 -8.01
N GLY A 764 25.18 -8.23 -7.39
CA GLY A 764 26.02 -7.06 -7.13
C GLY A 764 26.55 -6.37 -8.40
N ASN A 765 26.81 -7.12 -9.47
CA ASN A 765 27.24 -6.55 -10.76
C ASN A 765 26.05 -6.05 -11.59
N ILE A 766 24.90 -6.73 -11.49
CA ILE A 766 23.63 -6.25 -12.04
C ILE A 766 23.31 -4.89 -11.43
N LYS A 767 23.31 -4.79 -10.10
CA LYS A 767 23.10 -3.54 -9.37
C LYS A 767 24.00 -2.41 -9.86
N LYS A 768 25.32 -2.64 -9.94
CA LYS A 768 26.25 -1.63 -10.46
C LYS A 768 25.89 -1.17 -11.86
N GLY A 769 25.45 -2.07 -12.73
CA GLY A 769 24.99 -1.72 -14.07
C GLY A 769 23.72 -0.89 -14.04
N ILE A 770 22.74 -1.27 -13.22
CA ILE A 770 21.47 -0.54 -13.08
C ILE A 770 21.71 0.86 -12.50
N ASP A 771 22.50 0.98 -11.43
CA ASP A 771 22.89 2.27 -10.84
C ASP A 771 23.60 3.16 -11.89
N GLN A 772 24.43 2.57 -12.76
CA GLN A 772 25.06 3.27 -13.88
C GLN A 772 24.04 3.75 -14.92
N LEU A 773 23.03 2.95 -15.26
CA LEU A 773 21.97 3.35 -16.20
C LEU A 773 21.09 4.46 -15.64
N GLN A 774 20.70 4.37 -14.37
CA GLN A 774 19.98 5.43 -13.68
C GLN A 774 20.79 6.73 -13.68
N HIS A 775 22.09 6.66 -13.42
CA HIS A 775 22.92 7.86 -13.53
C HIS A 775 22.93 8.42 -14.97
N LEU A 776 23.02 7.57 -15.99
CA LEU A 776 23.00 8.01 -17.40
C LEU A 776 21.65 8.63 -17.79
N SER A 777 20.51 8.16 -17.26
CA SER A 777 19.20 8.74 -17.58
C SER A 777 19.05 10.20 -17.10
N THR A 778 19.82 10.64 -16.11
CA THR A 778 19.78 12.01 -15.57
C THR A 778 20.51 13.09 -16.40
N THR A 779 21.16 12.70 -17.50
CA THR A 779 21.96 13.62 -18.34
C THR A 779 21.60 13.53 -19.82
N ILE A 780 21.70 14.65 -20.55
CA ILE A 780 21.46 14.68 -22.00
C ILE A 780 22.41 13.72 -22.74
N GLU A 781 23.70 13.76 -22.40
CA GLU A 781 24.72 12.89 -22.98
C GLU A 781 24.48 11.42 -22.64
N GLY A 782 24.08 11.11 -21.41
CA GLY A 782 23.76 9.75 -20.99
C GLY A 782 22.50 9.21 -21.67
N ARG A 783 21.46 10.02 -21.85
CA ARG A 783 20.28 9.63 -22.64
C ARG A 783 20.58 9.38 -24.10
N LYS A 784 21.50 10.15 -24.71
CA LYS A 784 22.00 9.84 -26.07
C LYS A 784 22.70 8.48 -26.11
N ILE A 785 23.53 8.19 -25.12
CA ILE A 785 24.17 6.87 -24.96
C ILE A 785 23.11 5.78 -24.86
N ILE A 786 22.09 5.92 -24.01
CA ILE A 786 21.00 4.95 -23.86
C ILE A 786 20.25 4.75 -25.20
N ASN A 787 19.85 5.84 -25.88
CA ASN A 787 19.17 5.78 -27.17
C ASN A 787 19.98 5.07 -28.25
N ASP A 788 21.27 5.40 -28.39
CA ASP A 788 22.12 4.85 -29.43
C ASP A 788 22.47 3.37 -29.16
N LYS A 789 22.56 2.99 -27.89
CA LYS A 789 23.15 1.73 -27.48
C LYS A 789 22.14 0.68 -27.04
N LEU A 790 21.04 1.08 -26.42
CA LEU A 790 20.07 0.19 -25.79
C LEU A 790 18.69 0.23 -26.47
N VAL A 791 18.32 1.36 -27.10
CA VAL A 791 16.97 1.61 -27.64
C VAL A 791 16.90 1.83 -29.18
N PRO A 792 17.57 1.05 -30.04
CA PRO A 792 17.65 1.40 -31.47
C PRO A 792 16.41 1.04 -32.32
N CYS A 793 15.30 0.52 -31.77
CA CYS A 793 14.26 -0.15 -32.56
C CYS A 793 13.45 0.74 -33.50
N SER A 794 13.03 1.92 -33.03
CA SER A 794 12.40 2.92 -33.88
C SER A 794 12.70 4.33 -33.35
N PRO A 795 12.63 5.36 -34.21
CA PRO A 795 12.73 6.74 -33.74
C PRO A 795 11.65 7.13 -32.71
N ALA A 796 10.52 6.41 -32.68
CA ALA A 796 9.42 6.66 -31.75
C ALA A 796 9.69 6.10 -30.34
N ASP A 797 10.56 5.08 -30.23
CA ASP A 797 10.91 4.46 -28.95
C ASP A 797 12.09 5.16 -28.26
N ARG A 798 12.61 6.26 -28.80
CA ARG A 798 13.78 6.93 -28.21
C ARG A 798 13.34 7.88 -27.11
N PHE A 799 14.10 7.92 -26.02
CA PHE A 799 14.00 9.01 -25.05
C PHE A 799 14.10 10.35 -25.76
N ASP A 800 13.24 11.28 -25.40
CA ASP A 800 13.56 12.69 -25.61
C ASP A 800 14.78 13.03 -24.74
N VAL A 801 15.86 13.41 -25.41
CA VAL A 801 17.15 13.63 -24.77
C VAL A 801 17.16 14.95 -23.98
N GLU A 802 16.23 15.87 -24.23
CA GLU A 802 16.13 17.14 -23.53
C GLU A 802 15.23 17.06 -22.30
N THR A 803 14.07 16.41 -22.41
CA THR A 803 13.11 16.21 -21.32
C THR A 803 12.59 14.79 -21.33
N VAL A 804 12.48 14.15 -20.17
CA VAL A 804 11.94 12.78 -20.08
C VAL A 804 10.60 12.81 -19.37
N ASP A 805 9.57 12.18 -19.97
CA ASP A 805 8.35 11.91 -19.22
C ASP A 805 8.67 10.84 -18.15
N PRO A 806 8.34 11.05 -16.87
CA PRO A 806 8.67 10.07 -15.85
C PRO A 806 8.09 8.68 -16.12
N PHE A 807 6.94 8.57 -16.79
CA PHE A 807 6.36 7.27 -17.13
C PHE A 807 7.13 6.57 -18.28
N ASP A 808 7.75 7.32 -19.18
CA ASP A 808 8.63 6.78 -20.22
C ASP A 808 9.95 6.24 -19.61
N GLU A 809 10.46 6.91 -18.57
CA GLU A 809 11.57 6.39 -17.77
C GLU A 809 11.19 5.11 -17.01
N MET A 810 10.03 5.10 -16.36
CA MET A 810 9.49 3.91 -15.69
C MET A 810 9.28 2.76 -16.68
N GLU A 811 8.80 3.04 -17.89
CA GLU A 811 8.65 2.05 -18.97
C GLU A 811 9.98 1.41 -19.36
N PHE A 812 11.04 2.21 -19.50
CA PHE A 812 12.38 1.69 -19.80
C PHE A 812 12.88 0.73 -18.71
N PHE A 813 12.74 1.12 -17.45
CA PHE A 813 13.14 0.26 -16.33
C PHE A 813 12.22 -0.97 -16.21
N SER A 814 10.91 -0.83 -16.45
CA SER A 814 9.94 -1.92 -16.48
C SER A 814 10.30 -2.98 -17.52
N ASP A 815 10.62 -2.58 -18.76
CA ASP A 815 11.09 -3.53 -19.78
C ASP A 815 12.41 -4.19 -19.36
N LEU A 816 13.36 -3.40 -18.87
CA LEU A 816 14.66 -3.91 -18.45
C LEU A 816 14.57 -4.97 -17.36
N VAL A 817 13.82 -4.68 -16.30
CA VAL A 817 13.62 -5.57 -15.15
C VAL A 817 12.73 -6.76 -15.54
N GLY A 818 11.69 -6.53 -16.34
CA GLY A 818 10.78 -7.56 -16.85
C GLY A 818 11.51 -8.70 -17.60
N ARG A 819 12.67 -8.43 -18.21
CA ARG A 819 13.50 -9.46 -18.85
C ARG A 819 14.22 -10.36 -17.87
N PHE A 820 14.62 -9.87 -16.70
CA PHE A 820 15.15 -10.71 -15.64
C PHE A 820 14.02 -11.54 -15.04
N MET A 821 12.92 -10.88 -14.68
CA MET A 821 11.71 -11.49 -14.13
C MET A 821 11.24 -12.68 -14.96
N GLY A 822 10.99 -12.48 -16.26
CA GLY A 822 10.52 -13.56 -17.14
C GLY A 822 11.54 -14.70 -17.33
N ARG A 823 12.85 -14.42 -17.35
CA ARG A 823 13.88 -15.46 -17.50
C ARG A 823 14.06 -16.29 -16.22
N ILE A 824 13.85 -15.70 -15.06
CA ILE A 824 13.90 -16.40 -13.78
C ILE A 824 12.64 -17.25 -13.59
N GLN A 825 11.46 -16.68 -13.84
CA GLN A 825 10.19 -17.42 -13.73
C GLN A 825 10.21 -18.71 -14.56
N TYR A 826 10.78 -18.71 -15.76
CA TYR A 826 10.89 -19.88 -16.64
C TYR A 826 12.34 -20.39 -16.78
N SER A 827 13.11 -20.35 -15.69
CA SER A 827 14.52 -20.76 -15.73
C SER A 827 14.68 -22.27 -15.99
N THR A 828 15.67 -22.63 -16.80
CA THR A 828 16.05 -24.05 -17.03
C THR A 828 17.16 -24.50 -16.08
N HIS A 829 17.13 -25.78 -15.70
CA HIS A 829 18.11 -26.42 -14.82
C HIS A 829 19.31 -26.98 -15.57
N GLY A 830 20.37 -27.26 -14.80
CA GLY A 830 21.58 -27.94 -15.26
C GLY A 830 22.82 -27.04 -15.28
N PRO A 831 24.00 -27.59 -15.63
CA PRO A 831 25.30 -26.89 -15.57
C PRO A 831 25.39 -25.60 -16.40
N HIS A 832 24.48 -25.43 -17.37
CA HIS A 832 24.40 -24.26 -18.26
C HIS A 832 22.98 -23.68 -18.31
N GLY A 833 22.21 -23.85 -17.23
CA GLY A 833 20.86 -23.34 -17.08
C GLY A 833 20.75 -21.81 -17.12
N THR A 834 19.52 -21.29 -17.14
CA THR A 834 19.25 -19.87 -17.40
C THR A 834 19.98 -18.93 -16.44
N ILE A 835 19.94 -19.19 -15.13
CA ILE A 835 20.61 -18.39 -14.10
C ILE A 835 22.12 -18.30 -14.36
N TYR A 836 22.76 -19.43 -14.67
CA TYR A 836 24.19 -19.46 -15.00
C TYR A 836 24.51 -18.58 -16.21
N GLN A 837 23.68 -18.63 -17.25
CA GLN A 837 23.89 -17.81 -18.45
C GLN A 837 23.75 -16.31 -18.16
N ILE A 838 22.76 -15.92 -17.35
CA ILE A 838 22.60 -14.53 -16.89
C ILE A 838 23.85 -14.11 -16.12
N CYS A 839 24.25 -14.87 -15.10
CA CYS A 839 25.41 -14.49 -14.30
C CYS A 839 26.73 -14.53 -15.07
N LYS A 840 26.86 -15.38 -16.10
CA LYS A 840 28.00 -15.34 -17.01
C LYS A 840 28.09 -14.02 -17.78
N ILE A 841 26.95 -13.49 -18.27
CA ILE A 841 26.91 -12.19 -18.95
C ILE A 841 27.31 -11.06 -18.00
N TRP A 842 26.78 -11.10 -16.77
CA TRP A 842 26.88 -10.01 -15.81
C TRP A 842 28.16 -10.01 -14.96
N ASN A 843 28.86 -11.13 -14.88
CA ASN A 843 30.17 -11.23 -14.24
C ASN A 843 31.35 -10.88 -15.19
N ASP A 844 31.07 -10.55 -16.45
CA ASP A 844 32.05 -9.97 -17.40
C ASP A 844 32.15 -8.42 -17.20
N ASN A 845 32.19 -7.62 -18.29
CA ASN A 845 32.21 -6.15 -18.30
C ASN A 845 30.79 -5.57 -18.24
N THR A 846 30.50 -4.71 -17.25
CA THR A 846 29.12 -4.27 -16.92
C THR A 846 28.42 -3.46 -18.01
N THR A 847 29.14 -2.61 -18.76
CA THR A 847 28.51 -1.85 -19.86
C THR A 847 28.23 -2.74 -21.08
N ASP A 848 29.10 -3.71 -21.37
CA ASP A 848 28.88 -4.69 -22.45
C ASP A 848 27.78 -5.70 -22.08
N ALA A 849 27.58 -5.95 -20.77
CA ALA A 849 26.59 -6.88 -20.26
C ALA A 849 25.17 -6.50 -20.70
N PHE A 850 24.81 -5.21 -20.67
CA PHE A 850 23.51 -4.74 -21.16
C PHE A 850 23.25 -5.11 -22.63
N TYR A 851 24.26 -4.95 -23.49
CA TYR A 851 24.13 -5.34 -24.90
C TYR A 851 23.99 -6.84 -25.05
N LYS A 852 24.87 -7.63 -24.42
CA LYS A 852 24.81 -9.10 -24.49
C LYS A 852 23.47 -9.63 -23.94
N PHE A 853 22.97 -9.01 -22.88
CA PHE A 853 21.69 -9.35 -22.26
C PHE A 853 20.51 -9.01 -23.17
N ARG A 854 20.58 -7.87 -23.89
CA ARG A 854 19.62 -7.50 -24.95
C ARG A 854 19.64 -8.47 -26.14
N GLU A 855 20.82 -8.81 -26.67
CA GLU A 855 21.00 -9.63 -27.88
C GLU A 855 20.49 -11.08 -27.74
N SER A 856 20.23 -11.55 -26.51
CA SER A 856 19.60 -12.86 -26.26
C SER A 856 18.05 -12.84 -26.37
N GLY A 857 17.47 -11.83 -27.04
CA GLY A 857 16.04 -11.64 -27.24
C GLY A 857 15.69 -10.52 -28.24
N ARG A 858 14.61 -9.76 -28.02
CA ARG A 858 14.27 -8.57 -28.83
C ARG A 858 15.42 -7.55 -28.80
N HIS A 859 15.77 -7.01 -29.97
CA HIS A 859 17.00 -6.23 -30.18
C HIS A 859 16.98 -4.78 -29.62
N CYS A 860 16.05 -4.43 -28.72
CA CYS A 860 15.92 -3.11 -28.08
C CYS A 860 15.04 -3.15 -26.83
N TYR A 861 15.10 -2.07 -26.04
CA TYR A 861 14.16 -1.76 -24.95
C TYR A 861 13.08 -0.76 -25.40
N SER A 862 11.87 -0.85 -24.83
CA SER A 862 10.75 0.10 -24.97
C SER A 862 10.93 1.30 -24.04
N THR A 863 10.49 2.48 -24.45
CA THR A 863 10.40 3.67 -23.58
C THR A 863 9.13 4.47 -23.81
N ASP A 864 8.20 4.04 -24.68
CA ASP A 864 6.97 4.80 -25.00
C ASP A 864 5.83 4.22 -24.16
N PHE A 865 5.60 4.82 -22.98
CA PHE A 865 4.51 4.41 -22.11
C PHE A 865 3.15 4.53 -22.81
N ASP A 866 2.94 5.61 -23.56
CA ASP A 866 1.67 5.86 -24.24
C ASP A 866 1.43 4.88 -25.40
N ALA A 867 2.47 4.30 -26.03
CA ALA A 867 2.32 3.22 -27.00
C ALA A 867 1.67 2.00 -26.35
N ASN A 868 2.13 1.66 -25.14
CA ASN A 868 1.57 0.55 -24.41
C ASN A 868 0.12 0.79 -23.99
N ILE A 869 -0.20 2.00 -23.56
CA ILE A 869 -1.58 2.40 -23.29
C ILE A 869 -2.45 2.30 -24.56
N ARG A 870 -1.96 2.76 -25.71
CA ARG A 870 -2.70 2.66 -26.98
C ARG A 870 -3.00 1.21 -27.36
N GLN A 871 -2.03 0.33 -27.16
CA GLN A 871 -2.18 -1.11 -27.41
C GLN A 871 -3.16 -1.76 -26.42
N LEU A 872 -3.04 -1.42 -25.13
CA LEU A 872 -3.95 -1.91 -24.10
C LEU A 872 -5.38 -1.37 -24.28
N SER A 873 -5.55 -0.20 -24.89
CA SER A 873 -6.84 0.43 -25.17
C SER A 873 -7.57 -0.16 -26.38
N ASP A 874 -6.94 -1.05 -27.15
CA ASP A 874 -7.61 -1.75 -28.25
C ASP A 874 -8.59 -2.78 -27.68
N ILE A 875 -9.88 -2.54 -27.90
CA ILE A 875 -10.97 -3.38 -27.40
C ILE A 875 -11.30 -4.53 -28.35
N SER A 876 -10.65 -4.64 -29.50
CA SER A 876 -10.98 -5.64 -30.51
C SER A 876 -10.58 -7.04 -30.03
N ALA A 877 -11.50 -8.00 -30.11
CA ALA A 877 -11.23 -9.38 -29.67
C ALA A 877 -10.15 -10.09 -30.51
N ASP A 878 -9.95 -9.64 -31.76
CA ASP A 878 -8.95 -10.14 -32.71
C ASP A 878 -7.62 -9.34 -32.69
N ALA A 879 -7.47 -8.38 -31.77
CA ALA A 879 -6.23 -7.64 -31.62
C ALA A 879 -5.07 -8.57 -31.24
N ASN A 880 -3.86 -8.29 -31.75
CA ASN A 880 -2.67 -9.12 -31.51
C ASN A 880 -2.32 -9.29 -30.01
N ASP A 881 -2.79 -8.40 -29.15
CA ASP A 881 -2.52 -8.38 -27.71
C ASP A 881 -3.79 -8.39 -26.86
N ALA A 882 -4.90 -8.88 -27.42
CA ALA A 882 -6.19 -8.93 -26.73
C ALA A 882 -6.09 -9.70 -25.40
N THR A 883 -5.34 -10.82 -25.35
CA THR A 883 -5.02 -11.57 -24.13
C THR A 883 -4.42 -10.71 -23.02
N TYR A 884 -3.55 -9.77 -23.37
CA TYR A 884 -2.88 -8.93 -22.39
C TYR A 884 -3.85 -7.89 -21.79
N ARG A 885 -4.77 -7.36 -22.60
CA ARG A 885 -5.89 -6.53 -22.11
C ARG A 885 -6.79 -7.30 -21.14
N LEU A 886 -7.04 -8.58 -21.39
CA LEU A 886 -7.87 -9.40 -20.51
C LEU A 886 -7.18 -9.66 -19.16
N TRP A 887 -5.92 -10.07 -19.19
CA TRP A 887 -5.15 -10.30 -17.97
C TRP A 887 -5.02 -9.03 -17.13
N PHE A 888 -4.63 -7.91 -17.77
CA PHE A 888 -4.44 -6.68 -17.04
C PHE A 888 -5.76 -6.14 -16.47
N TRP A 889 -6.90 -6.39 -17.12
CA TRP A 889 -8.22 -6.11 -16.52
C TRP A 889 -8.42 -6.86 -15.19
N GLN A 890 -8.10 -8.16 -15.14
CA GLN A 890 -8.21 -8.94 -13.90
C GLN A 890 -7.25 -8.44 -12.81
N THR A 891 -6.06 -7.97 -13.17
CA THR A 891 -5.14 -7.33 -12.21
C THR A 891 -5.74 -6.05 -11.62
N CYS A 892 -6.34 -5.19 -12.45
CA CYS A 892 -7.00 -3.97 -11.99
C CYS A 892 -8.31 -4.24 -11.20
N ASN A 893 -8.99 -5.34 -11.50
CA ASN A 893 -10.34 -5.61 -11.00
C ASN A 893 -10.41 -6.63 -9.86
N GLU A 894 -9.45 -7.54 -9.73
CA GLU A 894 -9.51 -8.63 -8.73
C GLU A 894 -8.19 -8.87 -7.99
N PHE A 895 -7.04 -8.85 -8.66
CA PHE A 895 -5.84 -9.50 -8.10
C PHE A 895 -4.70 -8.57 -7.68
N GLY A 896 -4.55 -7.41 -8.32
CA GLY A 896 -3.31 -6.65 -8.24
C GLY A 896 -2.20 -7.42 -8.96
N TYR A 897 -1.20 -7.87 -8.22
CA TYR A 897 0.01 -8.54 -8.73
C TYR A 897 0.96 -7.61 -9.49
N TYR A 898 1.02 -6.33 -9.08
CA TYR A 898 1.94 -5.38 -9.69
C TYR A 898 3.37 -5.63 -9.22
N GLN A 899 4.21 -6.08 -10.14
CA GLN A 899 5.62 -6.44 -9.92
C GLN A 899 6.49 -5.19 -9.78
N SER A 900 6.29 -4.44 -8.69
CA SER A 900 7.03 -3.22 -8.42
C SER A 900 8.48 -3.51 -8.01
N THR A 901 9.30 -2.47 -8.06
CA THR A 901 10.65 -2.50 -7.50
C THR A 901 10.73 -1.79 -6.14
N ASP A 902 9.60 -1.62 -5.44
CA ASP A 902 9.50 -0.86 -4.19
C ASP A 902 10.05 -1.67 -2.97
N ILE A 903 11.35 -2.01 -3.01
CA ILE A 903 12.06 -2.86 -2.04
C ILE A 903 13.12 -2.05 -1.23
N GLY A 904 13.36 -0.79 -1.57
CA GLY A 904 14.48 0.01 -1.10
C GLY A 904 15.78 -0.31 -1.86
N TYR A 905 16.92 -0.43 -1.15
CA TYR A 905 18.22 -0.75 -1.76
C TYR A 905 18.26 -2.16 -2.38
N ASN A 906 17.75 -2.27 -3.60
CA ASN A 906 17.64 -3.54 -4.32
C ASN A 906 18.55 -3.61 -5.56
N THR A 907 18.53 -4.78 -6.22
CA THR A 907 19.37 -5.10 -7.38
C THR A 907 18.98 -4.31 -8.64
N PHE A 908 17.71 -3.95 -8.76
CA PHE A 908 17.08 -3.33 -9.92
C PHE A 908 16.72 -1.85 -9.70
N GLY A 909 17.02 -1.30 -8.52
CA GLY A 909 16.74 0.09 -8.15
C GLY A 909 15.23 0.36 -7.99
N SER A 910 14.82 1.63 -7.92
CA SER A 910 13.43 2.02 -7.62
C SER A 910 12.69 2.59 -8.84
N GLY A 911 12.96 2.04 -10.03
CA GLY A 911 12.50 2.59 -11.30
C GLY A 911 11.06 2.23 -11.68
N VAL A 912 10.43 1.26 -11.01
CA VAL A 912 9.10 0.74 -11.37
C VAL A 912 8.19 0.73 -10.13
N PRO A 913 7.70 1.89 -9.68
CA PRO A 913 6.82 1.98 -8.53
C PRO A 913 5.37 1.56 -8.86
N VAL A 914 4.57 1.22 -7.85
CA VAL A 914 3.18 0.74 -8.03
C VAL A 914 2.27 1.69 -8.83
N ASN A 915 2.52 3.01 -8.78
CA ASN A 915 1.75 3.99 -9.55
C ASN A 915 1.90 3.87 -11.07
N TYR A 916 2.99 3.28 -11.57
CA TYR A 916 3.13 2.94 -12.98
C TYR A 916 1.96 2.07 -13.44
N TYR A 917 1.66 0.99 -12.71
CA TYR A 917 0.58 0.06 -13.05
C TYR A 917 -0.82 0.65 -12.83
N ILE A 918 -0.99 1.48 -11.78
CA ILE A 918 -2.26 2.18 -11.54
C ILE A 918 -2.61 3.06 -12.75
N GLU A 919 -1.63 3.76 -13.34
CA GLU A 919 -1.87 4.58 -14.52
C GLU A 919 -2.20 3.76 -15.77
N TRP A 920 -1.71 2.52 -15.89
CA TRP A 920 -2.17 1.60 -16.94
C TRP A 920 -3.66 1.30 -16.80
N CYS A 921 -4.12 0.97 -15.58
CA CYS A 921 -5.54 0.72 -15.32
C CYS A 921 -6.41 1.93 -15.65
N ARG A 922 -5.97 3.12 -15.22
CA ARG A 922 -6.72 4.37 -15.39
C ARG A 922 -6.85 4.80 -16.84
N ARG A 923 -5.74 4.74 -17.59
CA ARG A 923 -5.69 5.25 -18.97
C ARG A 923 -6.23 4.27 -20.00
N ALA A 924 -6.11 2.95 -19.75
CA ALA A 924 -6.55 1.94 -20.71
C ALA A 924 -7.98 1.43 -20.52
N TYR A 925 -8.56 1.56 -19.31
CA TYR A 925 -9.91 1.08 -19.02
C TYR A 925 -10.83 2.21 -18.58
N ASP A 926 -10.57 2.80 -17.42
CA ASP A 926 -11.46 3.79 -16.84
C ASP A 926 -10.74 4.67 -15.80
N PRO A 927 -10.87 6.02 -15.86
CA PRO A 927 -10.26 6.93 -14.88
C PRO A 927 -10.74 6.75 -13.44
N SER A 928 -11.76 5.93 -13.16
CA SER A 928 -12.18 5.58 -11.80
C SER A 928 -11.27 4.57 -11.12
N PHE A 929 -10.35 3.89 -11.81
CA PHE A 929 -9.34 3.00 -11.20
C PHE A 929 -8.29 3.79 -10.39
N THR A 930 -8.69 4.46 -9.31
CA THR A 930 -7.77 5.05 -8.32
C THR A 930 -7.07 3.93 -7.53
N ARG A 931 -5.97 4.27 -6.84
CA ARG A 931 -5.30 3.31 -5.94
C ARG A 931 -6.29 2.71 -4.92
N ASP A 932 -7.10 3.55 -4.29
CA ASP A 932 -8.12 3.14 -3.31
C ASP A 932 -9.15 2.17 -3.91
N LYS A 933 -9.60 2.39 -5.15
CA LYS A 933 -10.57 1.49 -5.81
C LYS A 933 -9.94 0.13 -6.10
N ILE A 934 -8.69 0.12 -6.58
CA ILE A 934 -7.94 -1.09 -6.84
C ILE A 934 -7.73 -1.85 -5.51
N GLU A 935 -7.20 -1.21 -4.48
CA GLU A 935 -7.01 -1.83 -3.15
C GLU A 935 -8.32 -2.39 -2.57
N ALA A 936 -9.45 -1.68 -2.70
CA ALA A 936 -10.76 -2.16 -2.28
C ALA A 936 -11.23 -3.40 -3.08
N ASN A 937 -10.96 -3.44 -4.38
CA ASN A 937 -11.25 -4.60 -5.21
C ASN A 937 -10.42 -5.82 -4.80
N ILE A 938 -9.12 -5.64 -4.58
CA ILE A 938 -8.21 -6.70 -4.13
C ILE A 938 -8.60 -7.20 -2.74
N LYS A 939 -8.97 -6.30 -1.83
CA LYS A 939 -9.46 -6.67 -0.50
C LYS A 939 -10.69 -7.57 -0.58
N LYS A 940 -11.66 -7.27 -1.46
CA LYS A 940 -12.84 -8.13 -1.68
C LYS A 940 -12.46 -9.52 -2.18
N THR A 941 -11.49 -9.63 -3.08
CA THR A 941 -10.97 -10.92 -3.55
C THR A 941 -10.34 -11.70 -2.40
N GLN A 942 -9.53 -11.04 -1.56
CA GLN A 942 -8.93 -11.68 -0.39
C GLN A 942 -9.95 -12.11 0.64
N GLU A 943 -10.96 -11.29 0.93
CA GLU A 943 -12.05 -11.66 1.83
C GLU A 943 -12.85 -12.86 1.28
N PHE A 944 -13.02 -12.93 -0.04
CA PHE A 944 -13.74 -14.02 -0.67
C PHE A 944 -12.97 -15.35 -0.64
N TYR A 945 -11.67 -15.35 -0.94
CA TYR A 945 -10.86 -16.59 -1.03
C TYR A 945 -10.06 -16.93 0.24
N GLY A 946 -9.84 -15.95 1.12
CA GLY A 946 -9.05 -16.07 2.35
C GLY A 946 -7.55 -15.82 2.17
N GLY A 947 -7.07 -15.59 0.95
CA GLY A 947 -5.63 -15.43 0.69
C GLY A 947 -4.80 -16.68 0.97
N ALA A 948 -3.48 -16.57 0.91
CA ALA A 948 -2.57 -17.68 1.19
C ALA A 948 -2.68 -18.22 2.61
N ARG A 949 -3.01 -17.36 3.60
CA ARG A 949 -3.03 -17.73 5.03
C ARG A 949 -4.41 -18.12 5.55
N GLY A 950 -5.48 -17.49 5.05
CA GLY A 950 -6.85 -17.77 5.45
C GLY A 950 -7.52 -18.85 4.59
N TYR A 951 -6.87 -19.32 3.53
CA TYR A 951 -7.38 -20.43 2.73
C TYR A 951 -7.54 -21.70 3.56
N LYS A 952 -8.72 -22.29 3.45
CA LYS A 952 -9.06 -23.58 4.04
C LYS A 952 -9.80 -24.44 3.03
N ALA A 953 -9.32 -25.66 2.83
CA ALA A 953 -9.98 -26.64 1.97
C ALA A 953 -9.71 -28.07 2.47
N THR A 954 -10.10 -29.06 1.68
CA THR A 954 -9.70 -30.45 1.90
C THR A 954 -9.14 -31.05 0.63
N ARG A 955 -8.29 -32.08 0.74
CA ARG A 955 -7.80 -32.87 -0.41
C ARG A 955 -7.20 -31.98 -1.50
N HIS A 956 -6.18 -31.23 -1.13
CA HIS A 956 -5.46 -30.31 -2.02
C HIS A 956 -3.97 -30.59 -1.92
N ILE A 957 -3.32 -30.74 -3.08
CA ILE A 957 -1.87 -30.69 -3.18
C ILE A 957 -1.45 -29.48 -3.99
N HIS A 958 -0.58 -28.67 -3.42
CA HIS A 958 -0.04 -27.48 -4.06
C HIS A 958 1.46 -27.63 -4.26
N VAL A 959 1.98 -27.36 -5.46
CA VAL A 959 3.41 -27.49 -5.77
C VAL A 959 3.96 -26.17 -6.29
N GLN A 960 5.11 -25.75 -5.79
CA GLN A 960 5.75 -24.48 -6.12
C GLN A 960 7.26 -24.67 -6.22
N GLY A 961 7.93 -23.81 -6.98
CA GLY A 961 9.39 -23.80 -7.07
C GLY A 961 10.02 -22.68 -6.25
N SER A 962 11.17 -22.91 -5.60
CA SER A 962 11.84 -21.84 -4.83
C SER A 962 12.43 -20.72 -5.70
N VAL A 963 12.62 -20.96 -7.00
CA VAL A 963 13.07 -19.96 -7.98
C VAL A 963 11.90 -19.28 -8.69
N ASP A 964 10.69 -19.84 -8.61
CA ASP A 964 9.49 -19.23 -9.16
C ASP A 964 9.05 -18.02 -8.34
N PRO A 965 9.10 -16.78 -8.86
CA PRO A 965 8.73 -15.61 -8.08
C PRO A 965 7.27 -15.61 -7.59
N TRP A 966 6.37 -16.33 -8.29
CA TRP A 966 4.96 -16.43 -7.89
C TRP A 966 4.75 -17.23 -6.61
N HIS A 967 5.75 -18.01 -6.16
CA HIS A 967 5.62 -18.73 -4.89
C HIS A 967 5.42 -17.78 -3.71
N ALA A 968 5.82 -16.51 -3.88
CA ALA A 968 5.68 -15.50 -2.85
C ALA A 968 4.21 -15.11 -2.54
N LEU A 969 3.28 -15.43 -3.45
CA LEU A 969 1.83 -15.27 -3.27
C LEU A 969 1.09 -16.61 -3.21
N GLY A 970 1.82 -17.73 -3.26
CA GLY A 970 1.25 -19.05 -3.10
C GLY A 970 1.13 -19.43 -1.63
N PHE A 971 0.90 -20.73 -1.39
CA PHE A 971 0.75 -21.24 -0.04
C PHE A 971 2.11 -21.32 0.68
N TYR A 972 2.14 -20.86 1.92
CA TYR A 972 3.27 -21.07 2.82
C TYR A 972 2.91 -22.16 3.83
N MET A 973 3.90 -22.89 4.31
CA MET A 973 3.73 -23.80 5.44
C MET A 973 4.58 -23.24 6.57
N LYS A 974 4.10 -22.21 7.28
CA LYS A 974 4.66 -21.93 8.60
C LYS A 974 4.11 -22.94 9.60
N ASP A 975 4.94 -23.31 10.58
CA ASP A 975 4.52 -24.20 11.65
C ASP A 975 3.27 -23.65 12.36
N GLY A 976 2.17 -24.42 12.32
CA GLY A 976 0.90 -24.08 12.96
C GLY A 976 -0.17 -23.44 12.08
N GLU A 977 0.09 -23.22 10.78
CA GLU A 977 -0.96 -22.79 9.83
C GLU A 977 -1.92 -23.95 9.49
N ASP A 978 -3.22 -23.71 9.62
CA ASP A 978 -4.29 -24.69 9.33
C ASP A 978 -4.96 -24.37 8.00
N HIS A 979 -4.52 -25.04 6.94
CA HIS A 979 -5.14 -24.96 5.61
C HIS A 979 -6.28 -25.97 5.41
N GLY A 980 -6.72 -26.63 6.49
CA GLY A 980 -7.71 -27.68 6.47
C GLY A 980 -7.13 -29.09 6.26
N ARG A 981 -8.02 -30.05 6.06
CA ARG A 981 -7.68 -31.49 6.18
C ARG A 981 -7.14 -32.05 4.87
N ASP A 982 -6.03 -32.78 4.94
CA ASP A 982 -5.42 -33.40 3.74
C ASP A 982 -5.03 -32.34 2.68
N VAL A 983 -4.54 -31.20 3.16
CA VAL A 983 -3.91 -30.15 2.35
C VAL A 983 -2.39 -30.24 2.52
N SER A 984 -1.66 -30.25 1.41
CA SER A 984 -0.20 -30.37 1.40
C SER A 984 0.41 -29.38 0.41
N VAL A 985 1.51 -28.74 0.82
CA VAL A 985 2.25 -27.79 -0.01
C VAL A 985 3.68 -28.29 -0.16
N HIS A 986 4.16 -28.35 -1.39
CA HIS A 986 5.50 -28.77 -1.74
C HIS A 986 6.26 -27.61 -2.37
N LEU A 987 7.20 -27.01 -1.62
CA LEU A 987 8.19 -26.08 -2.16
C LEU A 987 9.41 -26.87 -2.64
N VAL A 988 9.60 -26.93 -3.95
CA VAL A 988 10.66 -27.69 -4.57
C VAL A 988 11.87 -26.78 -4.80
N GLU A 989 12.96 -27.10 -4.09
CA GLU A 989 14.17 -26.29 -4.14
C GLU A 989 14.79 -26.27 -5.54
N GLY A 990 15.12 -25.07 -5.99
CA GLY A 990 15.77 -24.78 -7.25
C GLY A 990 14.83 -24.72 -8.45
N THR A 991 13.58 -25.20 -8.38
CA THR A 991 12.68 -25.26 -9.56
C THR A 991 11.98 -23.95 -9.86
N SER A 992 11.63 -23.77 -11.13
CA SER A 992 10.94 -22.58 -11.65
C SER A 992 9.43 -22.82 -11.75
N HIS A 993 8.73 -21.89 -12.39
CA HIS A 993 7.28 -21.87 -12.50
C HIS A 993 6.72 -23.12 -13.17
N CYS A 994 5.71 -23.73 -12.55
CA CYS A 994 4.97 -24.91 -13.01
C CYS A 994 5.80 -26.17 -13.32
N TYR A 995 7.02 -26.28 -12.79
CA TYR A 995 7.99 -27.27 -13.25
C TYR A 995 7.53 -28.74 -13.06
N ASP A 996 6.68 -29.00 -12.07
CA ASP A 996 6.09 -30.32 -11.80
C ASP A 996 5.18 -30.82 -12.92
N MET A 997 4.66 -29.91 -13.74
CA MET A 997 3.75 -30.21 -14.86
C MET A 997 4.47 -30.52 -16.17
N TYR A 998 5.78 -30.26 -16.26
CA TYR A 998 6.58 -30.53 -17.45
C TYR A 998 7.08 -31.99 -17.51
N PRO A 999 7.52 -32.48 -18.68
CA PRO A 999 8.08 -33.82 -18.81
C PRO A 999 9.29 -34.04 -17.89
N PRO A 1000 9.45 -35.25 -17.31
CA PRO A 1000 10.63 -35.56 -16.52
C PRO A 1000 11.94 -35.41 -17.31
N SER A 1001 12.97 -34.89 -16.63
CA SER A 1001 14.32 -34.69 -17.15
C SER A 1001 15.37 -35.37 -16.27
N GLU A 1002 16.53 -35.69 -16.83
CA GLU A 1002 17.68 -36.20 -16.06
C GLU A 1002 18.25 -35.18 -15.07
N PHE A 1003 17.93 -33.90 -15.26
CA PHE A 1003 18.34 -32.81 -14.38
C PHE A 1003 17.32 -32.46 -13.30
N ASP A 1004 16.20 -33.19 -13.22
CA ASP A 1004 15.16 -32.93 -12.23
C ASP A 1004 15.71 -33.11 -10.80
N PRO A 1005 15.51 -32.15 -9.89
CA PRO A 1005 15.91 -32.32 -8.51
C PRO A 1005 15.05 -33.39 -7.84
N LYS A 1006 15.62 -34.08 -6.84
CA LYS A 1006 14.94 -35.15 -6.09
C LYS A 1006 13.57 -34.72 -5.56
N GLY A 1007 13.46 -33.49 -5.04
CA GLY A 1007 12.20 -32.93 -4.52
C GLY A 1007 11.10 -32.84 -5.58
N LEU A 1008 11.44 -32.62 -6.84
CA LEU A 1008 10.48 -32.58 -7.94
C LEU A 1008 9.91 -33.98 -8.24
N THR A 1009 10.79 -34.99 -8.28
CA THR A 1009 10.37 -36.39 -8.44
C THR A 1009 9.49 -36.84 -7.28
N GLU A 1010 9.83 -36.43 -6.05
CA GLU A 1010 9.04 -36.68 -4.85
C GLU A 1010 7.67 -35.99 -4.93
N ALA A 1011 7.60 -34.73 -5.35
CA ALA A 1011 6.34 -34.00 -5.53
C ALA A 1011 5.42 -34.69 -6.55
N ARG A 1012 5.92 -35.05 -7.74
CA ARG A 1012 5.14 -35.79 -8.75
C ARG A 1012 4.64 -37.14 -8.24
N THR A 1013 5.46 -37.84 -7.46
CA THR A 1013 5.07 -39.11 -6.84
C THR A 1013 3.98 -38.90 -5.79
N ALA A 1014 4.09 -37.85 -4.97
CA ALA A 1014 3.10 -37.49 -3.98
C ALA A 1014 1.74 -37.15 -4.63
N ILE A 1015 1.75 -36.39 -5.73
CA ILE A 1015 0.54 -36.09 -6.52
C ILE A 1015 -0.16 -37.39 -6.94
N LEU A 1016 0.56 -38.31 -7.61
CA LEU A 1016 -0.03 -39.57 -8.06
C LEU A 1016 -0.58 -40.42 -6.92
N ASN A 1017 0.12 -40.47 -5.78
CA ASN A 1017 -0.35 -41.20 -4.61
C ASN A 1017 -1.63 -40.58 -4.03
N LYS A 1018 -1.68 -39.25 -3.91
CA LYS A 1018 -2.87 -38.53 -3.44
C LYS A 1018 -4.07 -38.71 -4.36
N ILE A 1019 -3.86 -38.65 -5.68
CA ILE A 1019 -4.88 -38.97 -6.68
C ILE A 1019 -5.43 -40.39 -6.43
N ARG A 1020 -4.56 -41.39 -6.27
CA ARG A 1020 -4.99 -42.77 -5.99
C ARG A 1020 -5.78 -42.90 -4.69
N GLU A 1021 -5.36 -42.20 -3.64
CA GLU A 1021 -6.08 -42.13 -2.36
C GLU A 1021 -7.48 -41.54 -2.56
N TRP A 1022 -7.59 -40.33 -3.12
CA TRP A 1022 -8.87 -39.63 -3.30
C TRP A 1022 -9.85 -40.39 -4.19
N VAL A 1023 -9.36 -41.04 -5.24
CA VAL A 1023 -10.18 -41.87 -6.13
C VAL A 1023 -10.62 -43.18 -5.44
N ALA A 1024 -9.89 -43.68 -4.44
CA ALA A 1024 -10.26 -44.90 -3.71
C ALA A 1024 -11.34 -44.67 -2.63
N TYR A 1025 -11.43 -43.46 -2.04
CA TYR A 1025 -12.49 -43.13 -1.09
C TYR A 1025 -13.87 -43.14 -1.78
N GLY A 1026 -14.84 -43.89 -1.22
CA GLY A 1026 -16.22 -44.01 -1.74
C GLY A 1026 -17.17 -42.99 -1.12
N GLY A 1027 -18.12 -42.46 -1.90
CA GLY A 1027 -19.02 -41.35 -1.56
C GLY A 1027 -20.02 -41.54 -0.39
N SER A 1028 -19.83 -42.52 0.50
CA SER A 1028 -20.72 -42.74 1.65
C SER A 1028 -20.30 -42.03 2.95
N ASP A 1029 -19.06 -41.53 3.05
CA ASP A 1029 -18.56 -40.83 4.24
C ASP A 1029 -18.66 -39.29 4.15
N GLU A 1030 -19.01 -38.73 2.99
CA GLU A 1030 -19.22 -37.27 2.81
C GLU A 1030 -20.34 -36.69 3.68
N LYS A 1031 -21.31 -37.51 4.11
CA LYS A 1031 -22.39 -37.06 5.01
C LYS A 1031 -21.99 -37.02 6.49
N LYS A 1032 -20.77 -37.43 6.86
CA LYS A 1032 -20.28 -37.44 8.25
C LYS A 1032 -19.13 -36.47 8.50
N ASP A 1033 -18.50 -35.97 7.45
CA ASP A 1033 -17.65 -34.80 7.57
C ASP A 1033 -18.56 -33.57 7.56
N ASP A 1034 -19.10 -33.24 8.74
CA ASP A 1034 -19.83 -31.99 8.98
C ASP A 1034 -18.96 -30.80 8.56
N ILE A 1035 -19.20 -30.31 7.34
CA ILE A 1035 -18.76 -29.00 6.82
C ILE A 1035 -19.64 -27.89 7.44
N HIS A 1036 -20.59 -28.22 8.32
CA HIS A 1036 -21.49 -27.26 8.97
C HIS A 1036 -20.92 -26.54 10.20
N ASP A 1037 -19.65 -26.77 10.54
CA ASP A 1037 -18.98 -26.10 11.66
C ASP A 1037 -17.66 -25.44 11.20
N PHE A 1038 -17.70 -24.70 10.07
CA PHE A 1038 -16.63 -23.79 9.65
C PHE A 1038 -17.17 -22.49 9.07
#